data_AF-Q8BZ53-F1
#
_entry.id   AF-Q8BZ53-F1
#
_cell.length_a   1.000
_cell.length_b   1.000
_cell.length_c   1.000
_cell.angle_alpha   90.00
_cell.angle_beta   90.00
_cell.angle_gamma   90.00
#
_symmetry.space_group_name_H-M   'P 1'
#
loop_
_entity.id
_entity.type
_entity.pdbx_description
1 polymer ?
#
loop_
_entity_poly.entity_id
_entity_poly.type
_entity_poly.pdbx_seq_one_letter_code
_entity_poly.pdbx_strand_id
1 'polypeptide(L)'
;GQPEKIHNKLEFPQIIYMDRYMYKSKELIRSKRESVRKLKEEIQVLQQKLERYVKYGSGPSRFPLPDMLKYVIEFASTKPASESCLSGSAEHVTLPLPSVHCPISDLTPKESSSPESCSQNAGSTFSSPEDALPSSEGMNGPFTSPHSSLETPAPPAPRTVADEEMNFVKTCLQRWRSEIEQDIQDLKNCISSSTKAIEQMYCDPLLRQVPYRLHAVLVHEGQASAGHYWAYIYNQPRQTWLKYNDISVTESSWEELERDSYGGLRNVSAYCLMYINDNLPHFSAEASSNESDETAGEVEALSVELRQYIQEDNWRFQQEVEEWEEEQSCKIPQMESSPNSSSQDFSTSQESPAVSSHEVRCLSSEHAVIAKEQTAQAIANTAHAYEKSGVEAALSEHNEAEPKKPQETNLAEQLEQAAEARDTEAAAAPNSEVSEVEIPSVGRILVRSDADGYDEEVMLSPAMQGVILAIAKARQTFDRDGSEAGLIKAFHEEYSRLYQLAKETPTSHSDPRLQHVLVYFFQNEAPKRVVERTLLEQFADRNLSYDERSISIMKVAQAKLMEIGPDDMNMEEYKELNAKAASLFETNDDHSVTEGINVMNELIIPCIHLIINNDISKDDLDAIEVMRNHWCSYLGKDIAENLQLCLGEFLPRLLDPSAEIIVLKEPPTIRPNSPYDLCNRFAAVMESIQGVSTVTVK
;
A
#
# COMPACT_ATOMS: atom_id res chain seq x y z
N GLY A 1 -15.76 8.45 -14.51
CA GLY A 1 -14.94 8.97 -13.40
C GLY A 1 -14.88 7.89 -12.36
N GLN A 2 -13.72 7.27 -12.18
CA GLN A 2 -13.47 6.36 -11.07
C GLN A 2 -13.09 7.19 -9.83
N PRO A 3 -13.36 6.70 -8.60
CA PRO A 3 -12.90 7.36 -7.39
C PRO A 3 -11.36 7.31 -7.34
N GLU A 4 -10.73 8.48 -7.22
CA GLU A 4 -9.27 8.62 -7.17
C GLU A 4 -8.82 9.13 -5.81
N LYS A 5 -7.64 8.67 -5.37
CA LYS A 5 -6.98 9.13 -4.15
C LYS A 5 -6.51 10.57 -4.39
N ILE A 6 -6.94 11.50 -3.53
CA ILE A 6 -6.51 12.90 -3.60
C ILE A 6 -5.15 13.03 -2.92
N HIS A 7 -4.12 13.40 -3.69
CA HIS A 7 -2.75 13.58 -3.19
C HIS A 7 -2.47 14.99 -2.67
N ASN A 8 -3.42 15.61 -1.96
CA ASN A 8 -3.21 16.93 -1.37
C ASN A 8 -2.27 16.84 -0.17
N LYS A 9 -1.37 17.83 -0.04
CA LYS A 9 -0.52 17.94 1.14
C LYS A 9 -1.36 18.26 2.37
N LEU A 10 -1.35 17.38 3.37
CA LEU A 10 -2.00 17.57 4.67
C LEU A 10 -0.97 17.45 5.78
N GLU A 11 -0.66 18.57 6.43
CA GLU A 11 0.29 18.63 7.54
C GLU A 11 -0.40 18.30 8.86
N PHE A 12 0.29 17.56 9.73
CA PHE A 12 -0.19 17.21 11.07
C PHE A 12 0.94 17.34 12.11
N PRO A 13 0.65 17.83 13.33
CA PRO A 13 1.70 18.12 14.31
C PRO A 13 2.09 16.89 15.13
N GLN A 14 3.31 16.88 15.67
CA GLN A 14 3.73 15.90 16.69
C GLN A 14 2.91 15.99 17.99
N ILE A 15 2.45 17.18 18.35
CA ILE A 15 1.59 17.39 19.52
C ILE A 15 0.37 18.18 19.08
N ILE A 16 -0.81 17.61 19.29
CA ILE A 16 -2.09 18.28 19.06
C ILE A 16 -2.73 18.64 20.40
N TYR A 17 -3.15 19.90 20.55
CA TYR A 17 -3.90 20.35 21.72
C TYR A 17 -5.39 20.26 21.40
N MET A 18 -6.09 19.36 22.10
CA MET A 18 -7.49 19.04 21.81
C MET A 18 -8.47 20.04 22.40
N ASP A 19 -8.01 20.96 23.27
CA ASP A 19 -8.82 21.94 23.99
C ASP A 19 -9.84 22.66 23.11
N ARG A 20 -9.45 23.06 21.89
CA ARG A 20 -10.30 23.81 20.94
C ARG A 20 -11.47 23.02 20.34
N TYR A 21 -11.48 21.71 20.54
CA TYR A 21 -12.51 20.80 20.06
C TYR A 21 -13.40 20.28 21.19
N MET A 22 -13.01 20.52 22.45
CA MET A 22 -13.74 20.08 23.63
C MET A 22 -14.97 20.96 23.88
N TYR A 23 -16.05 20.34 24.37
CA TYR A 23 -17.26 21.08 24.75
C TYR A 23 -16.99 22.14 25.83
N LYS A 24 -16.07 21.87 26.76
CA LYS A 24 -15.67 22.78 27.86
C LYS A 24 -15.21 24.17 27.39
N SER A 25 -14.66 24.29 26.19
CA SER A 25 -14.12 25.56 25.65
C SER A 25 -15.03 26.22 24.61
N LYS A 26 -16.24 25.68 24.41
CA LYS A 26 -17.16 26.03 23.31
C LYS A 26 -17.37 27.54 23.13
N GLU A 27 -17.66 28.27 24.21
CA GLU A 27 -17.94 29.71 24.17
C GLU A 27 -16.70 30.52 23.75
N LEU A 28 -15.53 30.20 24.32
CA LEU A 28 -14.26 30.82 23.98
C LEU A 28 -13.92 30.57 22.49
N ILE A 29 -14.09 29.33 22.04
CA ILE A 29 -13.83 28.94 20.64
C ILE A 29 -14.82 29.61 19.68
N ARG A 30 -16.10 29.74 20.04
CA ARG A 30 -17.07 30.47 19.21
C ARG A 30 -16.65 31.93 19.03
N SER A 31 -16.20 32.59 20.09
CA SER A 31 -15.69 33.97 20.00
C SER A 31 -14.42 34.05 19.15
N LYS A 32 -13.47 33.12 19.29
CA LYS A 32 -12.25 33.12 18.47
C LYS A 32 -12.54 32.85 16.99
N ARG A 33 -13.46 31.92 16.67
CA ARG A 33 -13.91 31.64 15.29
C ARG A 33 -14.51 32.87 14.62
N GLU A 34 -15.30 33.64 15.37
CA GLU A 34 -15.86 34.93 14.92
C GLU A 34 -14.77 35.96 14.59
N SER A 35 -13.76 36.10 15.45
CA SER A 35 -12.61 36.97 15.20
C SER A 35 -11.80 36.53 13.97
N VAL A 36 -11.56 35.22 13.80
CA VAL A 36 -10.89 34.68 12.61
C VAL A 36 -11.69 34.96 11.34
N ARG A 37 -13.02 34.86 11.39
CA ARG A 37 -13.89 35.15 10.26
C ARG A 37 -13.74 36.61 9.81
N LYS A 38 -13.78 37.56 10.75
CA LYS A 38 -13.56 39.00 10.46
C LYS A 38 -12.18 39.27 9.87
N LEU A 39 -11.13 38.68 10.43
CA LEU A 39 -9.76 38.82 9.91
C LEU A 39 -9.63 38.24 8.49
N LYS A 40 -10.28 37.11 8.20
CA LYS A 40 -10.30 36.53 6.84
C LYS A 40 -11.02 37.44 5.84
N GLU A 41 -12.16 38.02 6.23
CA GLU A 41 -12.88 39.00 5.41
C GLU A 41 -12.01 40.24 5.13
N GLU A 42 -11.29 40.74 6.13
CA GLU A 42 -10.35 41.86 5.98
C GLU A 42 -9.19 41.51 5.04
N ILE A 43 -8.55 40.35 5.22
CA ILE A 43 -7.49 39.85 4.33
C ILE A 43 -7.98 39.78 2.89
N GLN A 44 -9.20 39.29 2.65
CA GLN A 44 -9.75 39.21 1.30
C GLN A 44 -9.89 40.60 0.66
N VAL A 45 -10.35 41.60 1.41
CA VAL A 45 -10.44 42.99 0.92
C VAL A 45 -9.05 43.56 0.62
N LEU A 46 -8.07 43.32 1.49
CA LEU A 46 -6.68 43.78 1.29
C LEU A 46 -6.03 43.10 0.08
N GLN A 47 -6.25 41.80 -0.10
CA GLN A 47 -5.76 41.04 -1.26
C GLN A 47 -6.38 41.57 -2.57
N GLN A 48 -7.68 41.84 -2.59
CA GLN A 48 -8.34 42.45 -3.76
C GLN A 48 -7.77 43.85 -4.07
N LYS A 49 -7.45 44.66 -3.06
CA LYS A 49 -6.78 45.95 -3.26
C LYS A 49 -5.38 45.77 -3.83
N LEU A 50 -4.59 44.87 -3.27
CA LEU A 50 -3.23 44.55 -3.73
C LEU A 50 -3.23 44.05 -5.18
N GLU A 51 -4.19 43.20 -5.54
CA GLU A 51 -4.31 42.66 -6.90
C GLU A 51 -4.54 43.76 -7.95
N ARG A 52 -5.19 44.88 -7.59
CA ARG A 52 -5.36 46.03 -8.50
C ARG A 52 -4.03 46.68 -8.89
N TYR A 53 -3.03 46.63 -8.01
CA TYR A 53 -1.69 47.16 -8.30
C TYR A 53 -0.81 46.14 -9.02
N VAL A 54 -0.89 44.85 -8.66
CA VAL A 54 -0.07 43.78 -9.24
C VAL A 54 -0.57 43.32 -10.61
N LYS A 55 -1.87 43.35 -10.84
CA LYS A 55 -2.53 43.04 -12.11
C LYS A 55 -3.27 44.27 -12.62
N TYR A 56 -2.51 45.31 -12.96
CA TYR A 56 -3.04 46.56 -13.48
C TYR A 56 -3.26 46.50 -15.00
N GLY A 57 -4.33 47.14 -15.48
CA GLY A 57 -4.68 47.21 -16.90
C GLY A 57 -6.15 46.90 -17.20
N SER A 58 -6.63 47.37 -18.35
CA SER A 58 -8.01 47.14 -18.82
C SER A 58 -8.13 46.02 -19.87
N GLY A 59 -7.00 45.51 -20.39
CA GLY A 59 -6.94 44.44 -21.38
C GLY A 59 -6.81 43.03 -20.78
N PRO A 60 -6.75 41.99 -21.64
CA PRO A 60 -6.56 40.60 -21.21
C PRO A 60 -5.19 40.36 -20.58
N SER A 61 -4.17 41.12 -21.01
CA SER A 61 -2.83 41.12 -20.42
C SER A 61 -2.73 42.23 -19.38
N ARG A 62 -2.38 41.85 -18.14
CA ARG A 62 -2.23 42.77 -17.00
C ARG A 62 -0.82 42.68 -16.46
N PHE A 63 -0.29 43.82 -16.00
CA PHE A 63 1.08 43.94 -15.53
C PHE A 63 1.13 44.67 -14.18
N PRO A 64 2.20 44.49 -13.38
CA PRO A 64 2.38 45.28 -12.17
C PRO A 64 2.55 46.76 -12.51
N LEU A 65 1.71 47.61 -11.91
CA LEU A 65 1.79 49.07 -12.07
C LEU A 65 3.18 49.66 -11.74
N PRO A 66 3.91 49.24 -10.68
CA PRO A 66 5.26 49.79 -10.44
C PRO A 66 6.25 49.46 -11.57
N ASP A 67 6.14 48.28 -12.18
CA ASP A 67 6.97 47.89 -13.31
C ASP A 67 6.61 48.67 -14.57
N MET A 68 5.31 48.90 -14.83
CA MET A 68 4.88 49.77 -15.92
C MET A 68 5.44 51.18 -15.77
N LEU A 69 5.36 51.77 -14.56
CA LEU A 69 5.92 53.09 -14.30
C LEU A 69 7.44 53.11 -14.49
N LYS A 70 8.14 52.06 -14.04
CA LYS A 70 9.58 51.89 -14.28
C LYS A 70 9.91 51.89 -15.78
N TYR A 71 9.23 51.07 -16.57
CA TYR A 71 9.49 50.99 -18.02
C TYR A 71 9.15 52.28 -18.75
N VAL A 72 8.11 53.01 -18.35
CA VAL A 72 7.78 54.32 -18.92
C VAL A 72 8.85 55.37 -18.56
N ILE A 73 9.37 55.35 -17.33
CA ILE A 73 10.48 56.23 -16.91
C ILE A 73 11.77 55.89 -17.68
N GLU A 74 12.06 54.60 -17.88
CA GLU A 74 13.20 54.14 -18.68
C GLU A 74 13.08 54.59 -20.13
N PHE A 75 11.91 54.40 -20.76
CA PHE A 75 11.62 54.91 -22.11
C PHE A 75 11.80 56.43 -22.19
N ALA A 76 11.25 57.18 -21.23
CA ALA A 76 11.41 58.63 -21.14
C ALA A 76 12.88 59.07 -20.94
N SER A 77 13.74 58.18 -20.45
CA SER A 77 15.16 58.43 -20.21
C SER A 77 16.06 58.04 -21.38
N THR A 78 15.55 57.27 -22.34
CA THR A 78 16.25 56.92 -23.57
C THR A 78 16.44 58.15 -24.44
N LYS A 79 17.67 58.43 -24.85
CA LYS A 79 17.96 59.51 -25.81
C LYS A 79 17.52 59.08 -27.21
N PRO A 80 16.83 59.93 -28.00
CA PRO A 80 16.58 59.62 -29.39
C PRO A 80 17.91 59.47 -30.13
N ALA A 81 18.04 58.42 -30.94
CA ALA A 81 19.16 58.30 -31.85
C ALA A 81 19.17 59.53 -32.77
N SER A 82 20.28 60.27 -32.78
CA SER A 82 20.44 61.46 -33.61
C SER A 82 20.05 61.15 -35.05
N GLU A 83 19.13 61.94 -35.62
CA GLU A 83 18.86 61.94 -37.05
C GLU A 83 20.12 62.40 -37.81
N SER A 84 21.04 61.48 -38.06
CA SER A 84 22.09 61.65 -39.06
C SER A 84 22.15 60.40 -39.93
N CYS A 85 21.04 60.14 -40.63
CA CYS A 85 20.99 59.45 -41.92
C CYS A 85 19.63 59.77 -42.57
N LEU A 86 19.41 61.05 -42.90
CA LEU A 86 18.52 61.40 -44.00
C LEU A 86 19.39 61.60 -45.24
N SER A 87 19.29 60.67 -46.17
CA SER A 87 19.45 60.99 -47.59
C SER A 87 18.65 60.00 -48.42
N GLY A 88 17.74 60.51 -49.24
CA GLY A 88 17.24 59.78 -50.40
C GLY A 88 15.72 59.72 -50.55
N SER A 89 15.17 60.80 -51.12
CA SER A 89 13.98 60.83 -51.98
C SER A 89 12.64 60.35 -51.42
N ALA A 90 11.80 61.35 -51.14
CA ALA A 90 10.35 61.25 -51.25
C ALA A 90 9.96 61.04 -52.72
N GLU A 91 9.32 59.92 -53.05
CA GLU A 91 8.35 59.85 -54.16
C GLU A 91 7.21 58.88 -53.83
N HIS A 92 6.00 59.42 -53.97
CA HIS A 92 4.74 58.78 -54.34
C HIS A 92 4.10 57.67 -53.49
N VAL A 93 3.04 58.12 -52.81
CA VAL A 93 1.79 57.42 -52.48
C VAL A 93 1.35 56.44 -53.58
N THR A 94 1.14 55.16 -53.25
CA THR A 94 -0.09 54.41 -53.60
C THR A 94 -0.25 53.16 -52.72
N LEU A 95 -1.42 53.00 -52.09
CA LEU A 95 -1.91 51.74 -51.53
C LEU A 95 -2.20 50.75 -52.68
N PRO A 96 -2.10 49.42 -52.45
CA PRO A 96 -3.36 48.67 -52.46
C PRO A 96 -3.48 47.55 -51.41
N LEU A 97 -4.76 47.15 -51.27
CA LEU A 97 -5.43 46.22 -50.37
C LEU A 97 -4.92 44.75 -50.34
N PRO A 98 -5.38 43.93 -49.36
CA PRO A 98 -4.88 42.59 -49.09
C PRO A 98 -5.49 41.55 -50.05
N SER A 99 -4.68 40.58 -50.48
CA SER A 99 -5.14 39.42 -51.23
C SER A 99 -4.97 38.15 -50.40
N VAL A 100 -6.12 37.58 -50.05
CA VAL A 100 -6.31 36.20 -49.59
C VAL A 100 -5.95 35.26 -50.74
N HIS A 101 -5.08 34.27 -50.50
CA HIS A 101 -5.19 32.91 -51.05
C HIS A 101 -4.13 31.98 -50.44
N CYS A 102 -4.59 30.97 -49.69
CA CYS A 102 -3.87 29.73 -49.38
C CYS A 102 -4.18 28.66 -50.45
N PRO A 103 -3.31 27.64 -50.58
CA PRO A 103 -3.71 26.24 -50.24
C PRO A 103 -2.61 25.51 -49.42
N ILE A 104 -2.86 24.83 -48.29
CA ILE A 104 -3.45 23.46 -48.05
C ILE A 104 -2.60 22.37 -48.76
N SER A 105 -2.01 21.31 -48.14
CA SER A 105 -2.31 20.43 -46.97
C SER A 105 -0.98 19.93 -46.29
N ASP A 106 -0.87 19.31 -45.11
CA ASP A 106 -1.67 18.26 -44.44
C ASP A 106 -1.51 18.25 -42.88
N LEU A 107 -2.66 18.06 -42.21
CA LEU A 107 -3.05 17.35 -40.96
C LEU A 107 -1.93 16.67 -40.11
N THR A 108 -1.85 16.65 -38.76
CA THR A 108 -2.80 16.71 -37.61
C THR A 108 -2.02 16.86 -36.27
N PRO A 109 -2.67 17.16 -35.12
CA PRO A 109 -2.02 17.61 -33.88
C PRO A 109 -1.87 16.52 -32.81
N LYS A 110 -0.81 16.60 -31.99
CA LYS A 110 -0.79 16.07 -30.60
C LYS A 110 0.07 16.93 -29.68
N GLU A 111 -0.51 17.27 -28.54
CA GLU A 111 0.09 17.92 -27.38
C GLU A 111 1.18 17.04 -26.74
N SER A 112 2.23 17.66 -26.23
CA SER A 112 2.87 17.22 -24.99
C SER A 112 3.79 18.29 -24.41
N SER A 113 3.48 18.64 -23.17
CA SER A 113 4.26 19.28 -22.12
C SER A 113 5.74 18.90 -22.04
N SER A 114 6.59 19.90 -21.79
CA SER A 114 7.95 19.75 -21.28
C SER A 114 8.00 20.17 -19.79
N PRO A 115 8.72 19.44 -18.91
CA PRO A 115 8.94 19.83 -17.53
C PRO A 115 10.20 20.70 -17.38
N GLU A 116 10.14 21.66 -16.47
CA GLU A 116 11.30 22.35 -15.87
C GLU A 116 11.81 21.53 -14.68
N SER A 117 13.13 21.40 -14.55
CA SER A 117 13.79 20.94 -13.33
C SER A 117 14.88 21.93 -12.91
N CYS A 118 14.74 22.45 -11.68
CA CYS A 118 15.76 23.21 -10.96
C CYS A 118 17.00 22.37 -10.65
N SER A 119 18.17 23.02 -10.62
CA SER A 119 19.33 22.55 -9.86
C SER A 119 19.66 23.52 -8.73
N GLN A 120 19.87 22.97 -7.54
CA GLN A 120 20.36 23.66 -6.36
C GLN A 120 21.89 23.70 -6.37
N ASN A 121 22.44 24.79 -5.82
CA ASN A 121 23.84 24.98 -5.49
C ASN A 121 24.27 24.12 -4.30
N ALA A 122 25.47 23.55 -4.38
CA ALA A 122 26.35 23.32 -3.24
C ALA A 122 27.78 23.62 -3.68
N GLY A 123 28.49 24.49 -2.95
CA GLY A 123 29.87 24.87 -3.22
C GLY A 123 30.86 24.11 -2.34
N SER A 124 32.05 23.80 -2.89
CA SER A 124 33.25 23.45 -2.12
C SER A 124 34.52 23.66 -2.97
N THR A 125 35.23 24.75 -2.65
CA THR A 125 36.69 24.92 -2.42
C THR A 125 37.76 24.23 -3.32
N PHE A 126 38.39 25.07 -4.15
CA PHE A 126 39.85 25.35 -4.34
C PHE A 126 40.93 24.25 -4.32
N SER A 127 41.80 24.24 -5.35
CA SER A 127 43.29 24.18 -5.26
C SER A 127 43.99 24.42 -6.62
N SER A 128 45.03 25.28 -6.62
CA SER A 128 46.09 25.45 -7.65
C SER A 128 47.32 24.56 -7.34
N PRO A 129 48.36 24.43 -8.21
CA PRO A 129 49.55 25.33 -8.19
C PRO A 129 50.30 25.52 -9.57
N GLU A 130 50.92 26.69 -9.85
CA GLU A 130 52.38 27.06 -9.92
C GLU A 130 53.25 26.32 -10.98
N ASP A 131 54.25 26.84 -11.70
CA ASP A 131 54.89 28.16 -11.92
C ASP A 131 55.91 28.00 -13.09
N ALA A 132 56.27 29.07 -13.84
CA ALA A 132 57.64 29.37 -14.33
C ALA A 132 57.74 30.50 -15.41
N LEU A 133 58.40 31.60 -14.99
CA LEU A 133 59.37 32.48 -15.71
C LEU A 133 58.95 33.83 -16.35
N PRO A 134 59.86 34.85 -16.36
CA PRO A 134 59.53 36.27 -16.18
C PRO A 134 60.08 37.28 -17.24
N SER A 135 59.67 38.55 -17.05
CA SER A 135 60.29 39.85 -17.44
C SER A 135 60.32 40.24 -18.94
N SER A 136 60.01 41.47 -19.37
CA SER A 136 60.25 42.81 -18.76
C SER A 136 59.27 43.92 -19.21
N GLU A 137 59.00 44.85 -18.28
CA GLU A 137 58.91 46.34 -18.38
C GLU A 137 58.08 47.06 -19.47
N GLY A 138 57.19 47.97 -19.01
CA GLY A 138 56.80 49.18 -19.78
C GLY A 138 55.30 49.52 -19.77
N MET A 139 54.87 50.30 -18.79
CA MET A 139 53.51 50.84 -18.57
C MET A 139 53.01 51.73 -19.73
N ASN A 140 51.76 51.52 -20.20
CA ASN A 140 50.67 52.52 -20.39
C ASN A 140 49.71 52.21 -21.57
N GLY A 141 48.40 52.10 -21.28
CA GLY A 141 47.29 52.43 -22.19
C GLY A 141 46.50 51.26 -22.80
N PRO A 142 45.19 51.07 -22.51
CA PRO A 142 44.38 50.06 -23.17
C PRO A 142 43.71 50.61 -24.44
N PHE A 143 44.05 50.03 -25.58
CA PHE A 143 43.27 50.13 -26.83
C PHE A 143 42.67 48.76 -27.18
N THR A 144 41.33 48.77 -27.27
CA THR A 144 40.45 48.10 -28.26
C THR A 144 40.47 46.59 -28.45
N SER A 145 39.28 45.99 -28.39
CA SER A 145 38.91 44.83 -29.22
C SER A 145 37.71 45.19 -30.13
N PRO A 146 37.57 44.54 -31.30
CA PRO A 146 36.81 45.07 -32.43
C PRO A 146 35.38 44.48 -32.54
N HIS A 147 34.49 45.30 -33.10
CA HIS A 147 33.10 44.97 -33.41
C HIS A 147 32.96 43.96 -34.56
N SER A 148 31.90 43.14 -34.50
CA SER A 148 31.04 42.88 -35.66
C SER A 148 29.57 42.79 -35.22
N SER A 149 28.72 43.34 -36.07
CA SER A 149 27.40 43.91 -35.79
C SER A 149 26.28 43.00 -36.31
N LEU A 150 25.35 42.62 -35.43
CA LEU A 150 23.98 42.30 -35.81
C LEU A 150 23.10 43.53 -35.49
N GLU A 151 22.44 44.07 -36.50
CA GLU A 151 21.55 45.23 -36.40
C GLU A 151 20.42 44.94 -35.40
N THR A 152 20.49 45.59 -34.24
CA THR A 152 19.35 45.74 -33.33
C THR A 152 18.57 46.97 -33.78
N PRO A 153 17.22 46.92 -33.82
CA PRO A 153 16.42 48.12 -34.01
C PRO A 153 16.80 49.14 -32.94
N ALA A 154 16.96 50.41 -33.31
CA ALA A 154 17.25 51.47 -32.35
C ALA A 154 16.25 51.41 -31.19
N PRO A 155 16.71 51.51 -29.92
CA PRO A 155 15.83 51.38 -28.78
C PRO A 155 14.71 52.43 -28.86
N PRO A 156 13.47 52.06 -28.49
CA PRO A 156 12.36 53.00 -28.54
C PRO A 156 12.67 54.20 -27.64
N ALA A 157 12.60 55.40 -28.22
CA ALA A 157 12.90 56.66 -27.55
C ALA A 157 11.84 57.74 -27.90
N PRO A 158 11.55 58.67 -26.97
CA PRO A 158 10.67 59.79 -27.23
C PRO A 158 11.21 60.70 -28.33
N ARG A 159 10.33 61.18 -29.21
CA ARG A 159 10.67 62.08 -30.32
C ARG A 159 10.18 63.50 -29.99
N THR A 160 11.03 64.51 -30.22
CA THR A 160 10.68 65.94 -30.15
C THR A 160 9.92 66.37 -28.87
N VAL A 161 10.60 66.33 -27.71
CA VAL A 161 10.06 66.82 -26.42
C VAL A 161 11.08 67.76 -25.77
N ALA A 162 10.62 68.83 -25.11
CA ALA A 162 11.51 69.73 -24.38
C ALA A 162 12.07 69.06 -23.12
N ASP A 163 13.34 69.32 -22.78
CA ASP A 163 14.01 68.71 -21.63
C ASP A 163 13.30 69.02 -20.30
N GLU A 164 12.73 70.22 -20.16
CA GLU A 164 11.97 70.64 -18.97
C GLU A 164 10.67 69.83 -18.79
N GLU A 165 9.92 69.63 -19.88
CA GLU A 165 8.70 68.81 -19.88
C GLU A 165 9.02 67.35 -19.57
N MET A 166 10.11 66.82 -20.14
CA MET A 166 10.55 65.45 -19.90
C MET A 166 10.99 65.24 -18.44
N ASN A 167 11.71 66.20 -17.86
CA ASN A 167 12.10 66.16 -16.46
C ASN A 167 10.89 66.26 -15.51
N PHE A 168 9.89 67.06 -15.86
CA PHE A 168 8.63 67.14 -15.11
C PHE A 168 7.88 65.80 -15.11
N VAL A 169 7.71 65.17 -16.28
CA VAL A 169 7.05 63.85 -16.43
C VAL A 169 7.81 62.78 -15.62
N LYS A 170 9.13 62.72 -15.74
CA LYS A 170 9.96 61.78 -14.96
C LYS A 170 9.76 61.96 -13.47
N THR A 171 9.80 63.19 -12.97
CA THR A 171 9.62 63.49 -11.55
C THR A 171 8.23 63.05 -11.06
N CYS A 172 7.18 63.30 -11.85
CA CYS A 172 5.82 62.87 -11.52
C CYS A 172 5.69 61.35 -11.46
N LEU A 173 6.20 60.65 -12.49
CA LEU A 173 6.14 59.18 -12.57
C LEU A 173 6.99 58.52 -11.49
N GLN A 174 8.16 59.08 -11.15
CA GLN A 174 9.02 58.60 -10.06
C GLN A 174 8.33 58.76 -8.70
N ARG A 175 7.67 59.90 -8.46
CA ARG A 175 6.89 60.11 -7.24
C ARG A 175 5.76 59.10 -7.14
N TRP A 176 4.93 58.96 -8.18
CA TRP A 176 3.84 57.98 -8.18
C TRP A 176 4.35 56.55 -8.03
N ARG A 177 5.46 56.20 -8.69
CA ARG A 177 6.06 54.88 -8.50
C ARG A 177 6.43 54.64 -7.05
N SER A 178 7.05 55.61 -6.39
CA SER A 178 7.42 55.51 -4.96
C SER A 178 6.18 55.39 -4.06
N GLU A 179 5.14 56.17 -4.32
CA GLU A 179 3.85 56.10 -3.59
C GLU A 179 3.19 54.72 -3.76
N ILE A 180 3.16 54.18 -4.98
CA ILE A 180 2.57 52.87 -5.28
C ILE A 180 3.40 51.72 -4.68
N GLU A 181 4.74 51.80 -4.74
CA GLU A 181 5.62 50.83 -4.09
C GLU A 181 5.40 50.81 -2.57
N GLN A 182 5.21 51.99 -1.96
CA GLN A 182 4.87 52.10 -0.54
C GLN A 182 3.49 51.53 -0.23
N ASP A 183 2.45 51.88 -0.99
CA ASP A 183 1.09 51.33 -0.83
C ASP A 183 1.08 49.80 -0.91
N ILE A 184 1.79 49.22 -1.88
CA ILE A 184 1.93 47.77 -2.04
C ILE A 184 2.60 47.16 -0.81
N GLN A 185 3.67 47.80 -0.31
CA GLN A 185 4.38 47.32 0.87
C GLN A 185 3.51 47.38 2.12
N ASP A 186 2.77 48.46 2.32
CA ASP A 186 1.85 48.63 3.44
C ASP A 186 0.71 47.61 3.40
N LEU A 187 0.14 47.35 2.22
CA LEU A 187 -0.86 46.30 2.03
C LEU A 187 -0.29 44.90 2.34
N LYS A 188 0.92 44.59 1.87
CA LYS A 188 1.60 43.32 2.19
C LYS A 188 1.84 43.17 3.69
N ASN A 189 2.28 44.23 4.35
CA ASN A 189 2.50 44.26 5.80
C ASN A 189 1.19 44.04 6.57
N CYS A 190 0.10 44.72 6.16
CA CYS A 190 -1.23 44.56 6.77
C CYS A 190 -1.75 43.13 6.61
N ILE A 191 -1.64 42.54 5.41
CA ILE A 191 -2.02 41.14 5.14
C ILE A 191 -1.20 40.21 6.02
N SER A 192 0.13 40.36 6.05
CA SER A 192 1.02 39.52 6.87
C SER A 192 0.69 39.61 8.36
N SER A 193 0.45 40.82 8.88
CA SER A 193 0.08 41.03 10.28
C SER A 193 -1.25 40.36 10.65
N SER A 194 -2.25 40.45 9.75
CA SER A 194 -3.57 39.84 9.94
C SER A 194 -3.49 38.31 9.86
N THR A 195 -2.72 37.76 8.91
CA THR A 195 -2.46 36.32 8.80
C THR A 195 -1.77 35.79 10.06
N LYS A 196 -0.74 36.49 10.55
CA LYS A 196 -0.05 36.14 11.80
C LYS A 196 -1.00 36.17 13.01
N ALA A 197 -1.92 37.13 13.05
CA ALA A 197 -2.95 37.18 14.10
C ALA A 197 -3.90 35.97 14.05
N ILE A 198 -4.23 35.47 12.84
CA ILE A 198 -5.01 34.23 12.68
C ILE A 198 -4.21 33.01 13.16
N GLU A 199 -2.95 32.88 12.75
CA GLU A 199 -2.07 31.77 13.15
C GLU A 199 -1.90 31.69 14.68
N GLN A 200 -1.77 32.86 15.33
CA GLN A 200 -1.61 32.95 16.79
C GLN A 200 -2.91 32.87 17.58
N MET A 201 -4.09 32.87 16.93
CA MET A 201 -5.40 32.93 17.59
C MET A 201 -5.61 31.84 18.65
N TYR A 202 -5.08 30.65 18.37
CA TYR A 202 -5.22 29.46 19.22
C TYR A 202 -3.96 29.14 20.04
N CYS A 203 -2.93 29.99 20.01
CA CYS A 203 -1.74 29.86 20.85
C CYS A 203 -1.96 30.34 22.30
N ASP A 204 -3.22 30.37 22.74
CA ASP A 204 -3.65 30.80 24.06
C ASP A 204 -3.27 29.74 25.11
N PRO A 205 -2.62 30.09 26.23
CA PRO A 205 -2.32 29.15 27.30
C PRO A 205 -3.55 28.38 27.80
N LEU A 206 -4.74 29.00 27.75
CA LEU A 206 -5.99 28.34 28.15
C LEU A 206 -6.39 27.21 27.19
N LEU A 207 -5.86 27.17 25.98
CA LEU A 207 -6.12 26.16 24.95
C LEU A 207 -4.95 25.18 24.78
N ARG A 208 -4.07 25.09 25.79
CA ARG A 208 -2.91 24.19 25.81
C ARG A 208 -2.92 23.26 27.04
N GLN A 209 -4.09 22.82 27.49
CA GLN A 209 -4.23 22.00 28.70
C GLN A 209 -4.37 20.51 28.40
N VAL A 210 -4.81 20.14 27.18
CA VAL A 210 -5.07 18.76 26.78
C VAL A 210 -4.17 18.36 25.60
N PRO A 211 -2.85 18.16 25.83
CA PRO A 211 -1.90 17.69 24.83
C PRO A 211 -2.10 16.21 24.50
N TYR A 212 -1.99 15.90 23.21
CA TYR A 212 -1.93 14.55 22.67
C TYR A 212 -0.70 14.43 21.80
N ARG A 213 0.20 13.50 22.14
CA ARG A 213 1.44 13.24 21.41
C ARG A 213 1.20 12.18 20.36
N LEU A 214 1.69 12.44 19.14
CA LEU A 214 1.63 11.49 18.04
C LEU A 214 2.51 10.28 18.38
N HIS A 215 1.89 9.10 18.36
CA HIS A 215 2.56 7.85 18.68
C HIS A 215 2.82 7.02 17.44
N ALA A 216 1.85 6.91 16.53
CA ALA A 216 2.03 6.15 15.30
C ALA A 216 1.35 6.81 14.10
N VAL A 217 1.90 6.58 12.91
CA VAL A 217 1.38 7.03 11.62
C VAL A 217 1.38 5.84 10.67
N LEU A 218 0.20 5.46 10.17
CA LEU A 218 0.08 4.41 9.17
C LEU A 218 0.04 5.04 7.78
N VAL A 219 0.92 4.55 6.92
CA VAL A 219 1.19 5.10 5.61
C VAL A 219 0.84 4.07 4.54
N HIS A 220 0.29 4.55 3.43
CA HIS A 220 -0.10 3.75 2.29
C HIS A 220 0.45 4.32 0.98
N GLU A 221 1.12 3.48 0.20
CA GLU A 221 1.58 3.73 -1.15
C GLU A 221 0.81 2.89 -2.16
N GLY A 222 0.14 3.53 -3.12
CA GLY A 222 -0.58 2.82 -4.18
C GLY A 222 -2.01 3.29 -4.38
N GLN A 223 -2.78 2.44 -5.05
CA GLN A 223 -4.17 2.68 -5.43
C GLN A 223 -5.13 2.25 -4.31
N ALA A 224 -6.41 2.65 -4.41
CA ALA A 224 -7.39 2.31 -3.37
C ALA A 224 -7.61 0.80 -3.18
N SER A 225 -7.44 0.00 -4.24
CA SER A 225 -7.64 -1.47 -4.21
C SER A 225 -6.37 -2.27 -3.91
N ALA A 226 -5.19 -1.68 -4.10
CA ALA A 226 -3.92 -2.37 -3.93
C ALA A 226 -2.80 -1.37 -3.66
N GLY A 227 -1.96 -1.70 -2.70
CA GLY A 227 -0.80 -0.90 -2.35
C GLY A 227 -0.05 -1.48 -1.17
N HIS A 228 1.03 -0.79 -0.84
CA HIS A 228 1.96 -1.17 0.21
C HIS A 228 1.71 -0.36 1.48
N TYR A 229 1.81 -1.02 2.63
CA TYR A 229 1.50 -0.43 3.93
C TYR A 229 2.68 -0.55 4.87
N TRP A 230 2.98 0.54 5.57
CA TRP A 230 3.96 0.53 6.65
C TRP A 230 3.56 1.50 7.74
N ALA A 231 4.23 1.42 8.88
CA ALA A 231 3.97 2.27 10.02
C ALA A 231 5.23 3.02 10.45
N TYR A 232 5.06 4.26 10.88
CA TYR A 232 6.03 4.94 11.72
C TYR A 232 5.52 4.91 13.16
N ILE A 233 6.32 4.43 14.11
CA ILE A 233 5.96 4.37 15.54
C ILE A 233 7.06 5.05 16.34
N TYR A 234 6.66 5.92 17.28
CA TYR A 234 7.58 6.63 18.15
C TYR A 234 7.99 5.74 19.32
N ASN A 235 9.27 5.38 19.37
CA ASN A 235 9.83 4.61 20.46
C ASN A 235 10.21 5.58 21.61
N GLN A 236 9.42 5.56 22.69
CA GLN A 236 9.59 6.46 23.84
C GLN A 236 10.92 6.23 24.58
N PRO A 237 11.32 5.01 24.98
CA PRO A 237 12.63 4.77 25.60
C PRO A 237 13.81 5.34 24.80
N ARG A 238 13.83 5.12 23.48
CA ARG A 238 14.90 5.57 22.58
C ARG A 238 14.75 7.01 22.09
N GLN A 239 13.61 7.64 22.37
CA GLN A 239 13.23 8.98 21.88
C GLN A 239 13.38 9.16 20.36
N THR A 240 13.21 8.09 19.57
CA THR A 240 13.40 8.08 18.12
C THR A 240 12.19 7.50 17.38
N TRP A 241 12.03 7.86 16.11
CA TRP A 241 11.01 7.25 15.25
C TRP A 241 11.56 5.96 14.65
N LEU A 242 10.72 4.93 14.60
CA LEU A 242 11.03 3.66 13.95
C LEU A 242 10.06 3.46 12.78
N LYS A 243 10.59 3.02 11.64
CA LYS A 243 9.81 2.63 10.47
C LYS A 243 9.67 1.12 10.48
N TYR A 244 8.44 0.65 10.62
CA TYR A 244 8.04 -0.75 10.58
C TYR A 244 7.48 -1.04 9.19
N ASN A 245 8.31 -1.68 8.37
CA ASN A 245 8.01 -2.02 7.00
C ASN A 245 8.19 -3.54 6.80
N ASP A 246 7.12 -4.28 7.02
CA ASP A 246 7.09 -5.74 7.07
C ASP A 246 8.18 -6.30 8.00
N ILE A 247 9.09 -7.13 7.46
CA ILE A 247 10.21 -7.74 8.19
C ILE A 247 11.30 -6.73 8.58
N SER A 248 11.29 -5.53 7.99
CA SER A 248 12.33 -4.53 8.20
C SER A 248 11.87 -3.46 9.20
N VAL A 249 12.61 -3.38 10.32
CA VAL A 249 12.45 -2.31 11.31
C VAL A 249 13.70 -1.45 11.29
N THR A 250 13.57 -0.20 10.89
CA THR A 250 14.70 0.74 10.75
C THR A 250 14.48 1.99 11.59
N GLU A 251 15.56 2.57 12.11
CA GLU A 251 15.49 3.93 12.67
C GLU A 251 15.13 4.93 11.57
N SER A 252 14.34 5.92 11.93
CA SER A 252 13.85 6.96 11.02
C SER A 252 13.75 8.30 11.73
N SER A 253 13.59 9.37 10.95
CA SER A 253 13.50 10.74 11.45
C SER A 253 12.12 11.33 11.23
N TRP A 254 11.83 12.43 11.93
CA TRP A 254 10.58 13.17 11.71
C TRP A 254 10.48 13.68 10.26
N GLU A 255 11.59 14.14 9.69
CA GLU A 255 11.64 14.66 8.32
C GLU A 255 11.34 13.58 7.28
N GLU A 256 11.75 12.33 7.52
CA GLU A 256 11.37 11.19 6.68
C GLU A 256 9.89 10.86 6.80
N LEU A 257 9.37 10.81 8.03
CA LEU A 257 7.95 10.60 8.27
C LEU A 257 7.11 11.66 7.56
N GLU A 258 7.45 12.95 7.69
CA GLU A 258 6.73 14.06 7.04
C GLU A 258 6.69 13.90 5.51
N ARG A 259 7.84 13.55 4.92
CA ARG A 259 7.97 13.38 3.46
C ARG A 259 7.06 12.29 2.93
N ASP A 260 6.96 11.17 3.63
CA ASP A 260 6.13 10.04 3.21
C ASP A 260 4.65 10.24 3.57
N SER A 261 4.37 10.93 4.69
CA SER A 261 3.03 10.95 5.29
C SER A 261 2.16 12.12 4.84
N TYR A 262 2.73 13.31 4.60
CA TYR A 262 1.92 14.51 4.29
C TYR A 262 1.26 14.45 2.90
N GLY A 263 1.76 13.61 1.99
CA GLY A 263 1.30 13.58 0.60
C GLY A 263 1.79 14.76 -0.24
N GLY A 264 1.39 14.82 -1.51
CA GLY A 264 1.72 15.90 -2.46
C GLY A 264 2.91 15.65 -3.39
N LEU A 265 3.96 14.97 -2.92
CA LEU A 265 5.16 14.70 -3.75
C LEU A 265 5.25 13.28 -4.31
N ARG A 266 4.54 12.32 -3.71
CA ARG A 266 4.62 10.88 -4.05
C ARG A 266 3.22 10.25 -4.00
N ASN A 267 3.10 9.02 -4.50
CA ASN A 267 1.87 8.21 -4.41
C ASN A 267 1.60 7.70 -2.98
N VAL A 268 2.38 8.19 -2.02
CA VAL A 268 2.39 7.84 -0.61
C VAL A 268 1.63 8.90 0.18
N SER A 269 0.79 8.45 1.11
CA SER A 269 0.18 9.35 2.09
C SER A 269 -0.20 8.59 3.36
N ALA A 270 -0.21 9.28 4.49
CA ALA A 270 -0.83 8.74 5.70
C ALA A 270 -2.33 8.53 5.49
N TYR A 271 -2.85 7.45 6.06
CA TYR A 271 -4.29 7.17 6.12
C TYR A 271 -4.81 7.07 7.56
N CYS A 272 -3.93 6.87 8.54
CA CYS A 272 -4.29 6.84 9.96
C CYS A 272 -3.21 7.52 10.82
N LEU A 273 -3.65 8.33 11.78
CA LEU A 273 -2.81 9.00 12.78
C LEU A 273 -3.26 8.57 14.17
N MET A 274 -2.36 8.00 14.96
CA MET A 274 -2.62 7.54 16.31
C MET A 274 -1.94 8.47 17.31
N TYR A 275 -2.76 9.14 18.11
CA TYR A 275 -2.32 10.04 19.16
C TYR A 275 -2.64 9.47 20.54
N ILE A 276 -1.72 9.67 21.49
CA ILE A 276 -1.88 9.27 22.88
C ILE A 276 -1.91 10.52 23.76
N ASN A 277 -2.79 10.54 24.77
CA ASN A 277 -2.94 11.65 25.70
C ASN A 277 -1.66 11.84 26.53
N ASP A 278 -0.97 12.96 26.35
CA ASP A 278 0.35 13.24 26.94
C ASP A 278 0.27 13.56 28.45
N ASN A 279 -0.94 13.82 28.97
CA ASN A 279 -1.17 14.01 30.41
C ASN A 279 -1.33 12.70 31.19
N LEU A 280 -1.60 11.58 30.50
CA LEU A 280 -1.64 10.29 31.18
C LEU A 280 -0.22 9.90 31.57
N PRO A 281 -0.01 9.36 32.78
CA PRO A 281 1.26 8.78 33.16
C PRO A 281 1.47 7.51 32.32
N HIS A 282 1.98 7.66 31.10
CA HIS A 282 2.56 6.54 30.36
C HIS A 282 3.81 6.15 31.10
N PHE A 283 3.86 4.90 31.58
CA PHE A 283 5.06 4.18 32.02
C PHE A 283 6.24 5.13 32.19
N SER A 284 6.20 5.92 33.26
CA SER A 284 7.20 6.93 33.49
C SER A 284 8.51 6.18 33.64
N ALA A 285 9.28 6.15 32.56
CA ALA A 285 10.72 6.09 32.58
C ALA A 285 11.25 5.36 33.82
N GLU A 286 11.23 4.03 33.79
CA GLU A 286 12.39 3.28 34.30
C GLU A 286 13.59 3.61 33.38
N ALA A 287 13.89 4.90 33.18
CA ALA A 287 14.96 5.39 32.32
C ALA A 287 16.33 5.21 33.00
N SER A 288 16.58 4.04 33.59
CA SER A 288 17.88 3.68 34.15
C SER A 288 18.21 2.19 34.14
N SER A 289 17.41 1.31 33.55
CA SER A 289 17.82 -0.07 33.30
C SER A 289 18.28 -0.21 31.84
N ASN A 290 19.36 -0.96 31.61
CA ASN A 290 19.82 -1.26 30.26
C ASN A 290 18.67 -1.93 29.47
N GLU A 291 18.43 -1.57 28.21
CA GLU A 291 17.33 -2.17 27.40
C GLU A 291 17.41 -3.71 27.28
N SER A 292 18.61 -4.28 27.47
CA SER A 292 18.81 -5.72 27.55
C SER A 292 18.24 -6.36 28.83
N ASP A 293 18.22 -5.62 29.95
CA ASP A 293 17.64 -6.08 31.23
C ASP A 293 16.11 -5.89 31.26
N GLU A 294 15.58 -4.87 30.60
CA GLU A 294 14.12 -4.63 30.50
C GLU A 294 13.42 -5.64 29.61
N THR A 295 13.96 -5.92 28.41
CA THR A 295 13.41 -6.94 27.53
C THR A 295 13.46 -8.34 28.15
N ALA A 296 14.54 -8.68 28.87
CA ALA A 296 14.62 -9.90 29.65
C ALA A 296 13.58 -9.91 30.80
N GLY A 297 13.41 -8.79 31.50
CA GLY A 297 12.40 -8.65 32.56
C GLY A 297 10.96 -8.78 32.07
N GLU A 298 10.63 -8.26 30.88
CA GLU A 298 9.32 -8.39 30.25
C GLU A 298 9.02 -9.84 29.83
N VAL A 299 10.00 -10.53 29.23
CA VAL A 299 9.87 -11.96 28.91
C VAL A 299 9.75 -12.81 30.17
N GLU A 300 10.44 -12.43 31.26
CA GLU A 300 10.33 -13.06 32.58
C GLU A 300 9.00 -12.73 33.28
N ALA A 301 8.27 -11.71 32.85
CA ALA A 301 6.93 -11.38 33.33
C ALA A 301 5.81 -12.12 32.59
N LEU A 302 6.10 -12.73 31.43
CA LEU A 302 5.14 -13.53 30.68
C LEU A 302 4.75 -14.82 31.44
N SER A 303 3.56 -15.33 31.13
CA SER A 303 3.10 -16.65 31.58
C SER A 303 4.12 -17.75 31.22
N VAL A 304 4.18 -18.79 32.05
CA VAL A 304 5.14 -19.90 31.88
C VAL A 304 5.03 -20.55 30.50
N GLU A 305 3.80 -20.71 30.00
CA GLU A 305 3.51 -21.33 28.71
C GLU A 305 4.10 -20.52 27.55
N LEU A 306 3.89 -19.19 27.54
CA LEU A 306 4.45 -18.29 26.53
C LEU A 306 5.98 -18.19 26.61
N ARG A 307 6.53 -18.20 27.83
CA ARG A 307 7.98 -18.18 28.01
C ARG A 307 8.63 -19.44 27.46
N GLN A 308 8.03 -20.61 27.74
CA GLN A 308 8.50 -21.88 27.20
C GLN A 308 8.42 -21.88 25.66
N TYR A 309 7.32 -21.38 25.09
CA TYR A 309 7.17 -21.23 23.65
C TYR A 309 8.30 -20.38 23.03
N ILE A 310 8.59 -19.21 23.60
CA ILE A 310 9.67 -18.33 23.12
C ILE A 310 11.04 -19.00 23.25
N GLN A 311 11.29 -19.71 24.35
CA GLN A 311 12.56 -20.42 24.57
C GLN A 311 12.76 -21.56 23.57
N GLU A 312 11.73 -22.34 23.30
CA GLU A 312 11.77 -23.43 22.32
C GLU A 312 12.01 -22.90 20.90
N ASP A 313 11.34 -21.80 20.52
CA ASP A 313 11.51 -21.17 19.21
C ASP A 313 12.93 -20.58 19.02
N ASN A 314 13.43 -19.84 20.02
CA ASN A 314 14.80 -19.31 20.01
C ASN A 314 15.86 -20.42 19.95
N TRP A 315 15.61 -21.56 20.62
CA TRP A 315 16.49 -22.72 20.57
C TRP A 315 16.50 -23.36 19.17
N ARG A 316 15.34 -23.49 18.52
CA ARG A 316 15.26 -23.98 17.13
C ARG A 316 16.02 -23.07 16.17
N PHE A 317 15.89 -21.75 16.33
CA PHE A 317 16.66 -20.80 15.53
C PHE A 317 18.18 -20.94 15.73
N GLN A 318 18.64 -21.18 16.96
CA GLN A 318 20.06 -21.46 17.21
C GLN A 318 20.53 -22.74 16.52
N GLN A 319 19.69 -23.76 16.49
CA GLN A 319 19.97 -25.00 15.77
C GLN A 319 20.05 -24.77 14.26
N GLU A 320 19.15 -23.98 13.68
CA GLU A 320 19.21 -23.59 12.25
C GLU A 320 20.53 -22.88 11.92
N VAL A 321 21.02 -22.03 12.82
CA VAL A 321 22.33 -21.36 12.66
C VAL A 321 23.49 -22.36 12.75
N GLU A 322 23.47 -23.28 13.71
CA GLU A 322 24.50 -24.32 13.87
C GLU A 322 24.55 -25.24 12.65
N GLU A 323 23.39 -25.73 12.19
CA GLU A 323 23.28 -26.54 10.97
C GLU A 323 23.83 -25.79 9.75
N TRP A 324 23.49 -24.50 9.62
CA TRP A 324 24.02 -23.67 8.55
C TRP A 324 25.55 -23.53 8.63
N GLU A 325 26.12 -23.29 9.82
CA GLU A 325 27.56 -23.17 10.05
C GLU A 325 28.31 -24.49 9.78
N GLU A 326 27.75 -25.64 10.16
CA GLU A 326 28.29 -26.96 9.87
C GLU A 326 28.31 -27.23 8.36
N GLU A 327 27.21 -26.93 7.66
CA GLU A 327 27.13 -27.07 6.21
C GLU A 327 28.12 -26.15 5.48
N GLN A 328 28.34 -24.92 5.98
CA GLN A 328 29.37 -24.04 5.42
C GLN A 328 30.78 -24.59 5.68
N SER A 329 31.02 -25.15 6.86
CA SER A 329 32.33 -25.71 7.25
C SER A 329 32.72 -26.93 6.40
N CYS A 330 31.76 -27.79 6.03
CA CYS A 330 32.01 -28.92 5.13
C CYS A 330 32.30 -28.50 3.67
N LYS A 331 31.96 -27.27 3.28
CA LYS A 331 32.23 -26.71 1.94
C LYS A 331 33.63 -26.08 1.82
N ILE A 332 34.35 -25.90 2.92
CA ILE A 332 35.73 -25.39 2.93
C ILE A 332 36.69 -26.59 2.78
N PRO A 333 37.51 -26.69 1.71
CA PRO A 333 38.42 -27.82 1.54
C PRO A 333 39.48 -27.85 2.64
N GLN A 334 39.49 -28.91 3.46
CA GLN A 334 40.66 -29.30 4.23
C GLN A 334 41.79 -29.73 3.29
N MET A 335 42.61 -28.78 2.85
CA MET A 335 43.91 -29.09 2.27
C MET A 335 44.96 -29.05 3.37
N GLU A 336 45.20 -30.22 3.95
CA GLU A 336 46.53 -30.81 4.19
C GLU A 336 46.53 -31.70 5.44
N SER A 337 46.33 -33.00 5.19
CA SER A 337 47.06 -34.01 5.94
C SER A 337 47.48 -35.12 4.99
N SER A 338 48.78 -35.27 4.77
CA SER A 338 49.40 -36.54 4.37
C SER A 338 50.90 -36.57 4.74
N PRO A 339 51.48 -37.77 4.96
CA PRO A 339 52.57 -37.96 5.91
C PRO A 339 53.95 -38.28 5.29
N ASN A 340 54.99 -37.98 6.08
CA ASN A 340 56.37 -38.49 6.12
C ASN A 340 57.37 -38.18 4.99
N SER A 341 58.42 -37.42 5.32
CA SER A 341 59.81 -37.91 5.20
C SER A 341 60.79 -37.13 6.10
N SER A 342 61.72 -37.87 6.70
CA SER A 342 62.72 -37.56 7.71
C SER A 342 63.69 -36.40 7.39
N SER A 343 64.12 -35.65 8.42
CA SER A 343 65.54 -35.53 8.85
C SER A 343 65.72 -34.53 10.00
N GLN A 344 66.15 -35.08 11.14
CA GLN A 344 67.18 -34.59 12.08
C GLN A 344 67.42 -33.09 12.39
N ASP A 345 67.43 -32.86 13.71
CA ASP A 345 68.47 -32.19 14.50
C ASP A 345 68.21 -30.77 15.09
N PHE A 346 68.08 -30.80 16.43
CA PHE A 346 68.61 -29.88 17.46
C PHE A 346 68.32 -28.37 17.38
N SER A 347 67.55 -27.82 18.33
CA SER A 347 68.07 -27.39 19.65
C SER A 347 67.12 -26.41 20.37
N THR A 348 66.70 -26.80 21.58
CA THR A 348 66.59 -26.02 22.85
C THR A 348 66.41 -24.49 22.75
N SER A 349 65.42 -23.86 23.39
CA SER A 349 65.47 -23.49 24.82
C SER A 349 64.15 -22.92 25.37
N GLN A 350 64.00 -23.07 26.69
CA GLN A 350 62.97 -22.59 27.64
C GLN A 350 62.55 -21.12 27.50
N GLU A 351 61.28 -20.80 27.81
CA GLU A 351 60.89 -20.07 29.04
C GLU A 351 59.35 -19.85 29.12
N SER A 352 58.83 -19.89 30.34
CA SER A 352 57.49 -19.47 30.78
C SER A 352 57.66 -18.29 31.76
N PRO A 353 56.60 -17.62 32.27
CA PRO A 353 55.32 -17.18 31.69
C PRO A 353 55.10 -15.65 31.93
N ALA A 354 54.27 -14.96 31.14
CA ALA A 354 53.72 -13.66 31.57
C ALA A 354 52.39 -13.32 30.88
N VAL A 355 51.48 -12.83 31.71
CA VAL A 355 50.08 -12.45 31.50
C VAL A 355 49.91 -11.43 30.37
N SER A 356 48.95 -11.66 29.46
CA SER A 356 48.34 -10.60 28.66
C SER A 356 46.84 -10.82 28.46
N SER A 357 46.12 -9.71 28.52
CA SER A 357 44.67 -9.52 28.43
C SER A 357 44.00 -10.31 27.30
N HIS A 358 42.95 -11.06 27.65
CA HIS A 358 41.96 -11.55 26.68
C HIS A 358 41.23 -10.36 26.06
N GLU A 359 41.75 -9.89 24.93
CA GLU A 359 41.00 -9.14 23.94
C GLU A 359 40.02 -10.13 23.30
N VAL A 360 38.72 -9.95 23.54
CA VAL A 360 37.67 -10.75 22.92
C VAL A 360 37.71 -10.46 21.42
N ARG A 361 38.38 -11.33 20.67
CA ARG A 361 38.37 -11.31 19.20
C ARG A 361 36.97 -11.67 18.74
N CYS A 362 36.24 -10.67 18.25
CA CYS A 362 34.92 -10.83 17.68
C CYS A 362 35.05 -11.36 16.24
N LEU A 363 34.53 -12.56 15.99
CA LEU A 363 34.54 -13.26 14.69
C LEU A 363 33.89 -12.45 13.55
N SER A 364 33.09 -11.42 13.86
CA SER A 364 32.52 -10.51 12.87
C SER A 364 33.58 -9.68 12.12
N SER A 365 34.71 -9.36 12.78
CA SER A 365 35.79 -8.60 12.15
C SER A 365 36.57 -9.42 11.12
N GLU A 366 36.67 -10.74 11.30
CA GLU A 366 37.36 -11.63 10.35
C GLU A 366 36.46 -11.96 9.16
N HIS A 367 35.16 -12.21 9.39
CA HIS A 367 34.18 -12.40 8.32
C HIS A 367 34.04 -11.16 7.42
N ALA A 368 34.08 -9.95 7.99
CA ALA A 368 34.04 -8.72 7.21
C ALA A 368 35.27 -8.53 6.31
N VAL A 369 36.45 -9.01 6.73
CA VAL A 369 37.68 -8.96 5.93
C VAL A 369 37.65 -10.00 4.82
N ILE A 370 37.19 -11.22 5.11
CA ILE A 370 37.04 -12.29 4.12
C ILE A 370 36.01 -11.92 3.05
N ALA A 371 34.85 -11.40 3.45
CA ALA A 371 33.81 -10.95 2.52
C ALA A 371 34.31 -9.80 1.63
N LYS A 372 35.09 -8.86 2.20
CA LYS A 372 35.70 -7.76 1.44
C LYS A 372 36.70 -8.29 0.41
N GLU A 373 37.54 -9.25 0.78
CA GLU A 373 38.57 -9.82 -0.09
C GLU A 373 37.97 -10.70 -1.20
N GLN A 374 36.95 -11.49 -0.88
CA GLN A 374 36.19 -12.27 -1.87
C GLN A 374 35.40 -11.39 -2.84
N THR A 375 34.81 -10.30 -2.35
CA THR A 375 34.12 -9.31 -3.20
C THR A 375 35.12 -8.60 -4.12
N ALA A 376 36.30 -8.23 -3.62
CA ALA A 376 37.35 -7.63 -4.44
C ALA A 376 37.85 -8.59 -5.53
N GLN A 377 38.00 -9.88 -5.19
CA GLN A 377 38.41 -10.91 -6.16
C GLN A 377 37.34 -11.18 -7.23
N ALA A 378 36.06 -11.19 -6.85
CA ALA A 378 34.95 -11.33 -7.78
C ALA A 378 34.89 -10.14 -8.75
N ILE A 379 35.07 -8.91 -8.25
CA ILE A 379 35.12 -7.70 -9.08
C ILE A 379 36.33 -7.76 -10.05
N ALA A 380 37.50 -8.19 -9.59
CA ALA A 380 38.69 -8.32 -10.43
C ALA A 380 38.49 -9.37 -11.54
N ASN A 381 37.86 -10.50 -11.23
CA ASN A 381 37.57 -11.57 -12.19
C ASN A 381 36.54 -11.11 -13.23
N THR A 382 35.50 -10.40 -12.81
CA THR A 382 34.48 -9.84 -13.71
C THR A 382 35.05 -8.74 -14.59
N ALA A 383 35.93 -7.89 -14.06
CA ALA A 383 36.63 -6.87 -14.85
C ALA A 383 37.53 -7.50 -15.93
N HIS A 384 38.26 -8.57 -15.59
CA HIS A 384 39.08 -9.30 -16.54
C HIS A 384 38.24 -10.06 -17.60
N ALA A 385 37.07 -10.57 -17.23
CA ALA A 385 36.13 -11.19 -18.17
C ALA A 385 35.53 -10.16 -19.14
N TYR A 386 35.20 -8.96 -18.64
CA TYR A 386 34.71 -7.84 -19.44
C TYR A 386 35.73 -7.37 -20.48
N GLU A 387 37.01 -7.20 -20.09
CA GLU A 387 38.08 -6.78 -21.02
C GLU A 387 38.36 -7.81 -22.12
N LYS A 388 38.21 -9.10 -21.82
CA LYS A 388 38.57 -10.17 -22.75
C LYS A 388 37.43 -10.60 -23.68
N SER A 389 36.17 -10.40 -23.28
CA SER A 389 35.01 -10.98 -23.99
C SER A 389 33.77 -10.09 -24.06
N GLY A 390 33.83 -8.86 -23.56
CA GLY A 390 32.73 -7.89 -23.65
C GLY A 390 31.58 -8.15 -22.69
N VAL A 391 30.59 -7.25 -22.72
CA VAL A 391 29.49 -7.13 -21.73
C VAL A 391 28.69 -8.42 -21.58
N GLU A 392 28.47 -9.18 -22.66
CA GLU A 392 27.62 -10.38 -22.64
C GLU A 392 28.24 -11.55 -21.85
N ALA A 393 29.57 -11.66 -21.79
CA ALA A 393 30.23 -12.74 -21.05
C ALA A 393 30.27 -12.52 -19.53
N ALA A 394 30.07 -11.27 -19.08
CA ALA A 394 30.00 -10.92 -17.66
C ALA A 394 28.61 -11.18 -17.04
N LEU A 395 27.59 -11.44 -17.86
CA LEU A 395 26.18 -11.54 -17.47
C LEU A 395 25.56 -12.94 -17.63
N SER A 396 26.31 -13.93 -18.14
CA SER A 396 25.80 -15.29 -18.34
C SER A 396 26.01 -16.17 -17.10
N GLU A 397 24.92 -16.50 -16.38
CA GLU A 397 24.87 -17.50 -15.30
C GLU A 397 25.23 -18.91 -15.82
N HIS A 398 26.16 -19.61 -15.15
CA HIS A 398 26.47 -21.00 -15.44
C HIS A 398 25.54 -21.94 -14.67
N ASN A 399 24.64 -22.61 -15.39
CA ASN A 399 23.96 -23.82 -14.91
C ASN A 399 24.90 -25.02 -15.01
N GLU A 400 25.33 -25.58 -13.88
CA GLU A 400 25.96 -26.90 -13.83
C GLU A 400 24.92 -28.02 -13.73
N ALA A 401 25.16 -29.10 -14.49
CA ALA A 401 24.24 -30.18 -14.79
C ALA A 401 24.27 -31.34 -13.78
N GLU A 402 23.11 -31.95 -13.51
CA GLU A 402 22.98 -33.25 -12.82
C GLU A 402 22.99 -34.44 -13.81
N PRO A 403 23.35 -35.66 -13.35
CA PRO A 403 23.82 -36.76 -14.20
C PRO A 403 22.70 -37.69 -14.73
N LYS A 404 22.92 -38.23 -15.94
CA LYS A 404 22.05 -39.17 -16.66
C LYS A 404 22.10 -40.62 -16.15
N LYS A 405 20.99 -41.36 -16.36
CA LYS A 405 20.97 -42.81 -16.69
C LYS A 405 19.58 -43.26 -17.23
N PRO A 406 19.43 -44.42 -17.91
CA PRO A 406 19.61 -44.59 -19.35
C PRO A 406 18.35 -45.08 -20.11
N GLN A 407 18.38 -44.94 -21.45
CA GLN A 407 17.35 -45.40 -22.41
C GLN A 407 17.34 -46.93 -22.60
N GLU A 408 16.16 -47.49 -22.81
CA GLU A 408 15.92 -48.71 -23.59
C GLU A 408 14.94 -48.46 -24.74
N THR A 409 15.07 -49.30 -25.77
CA THR A 409 14.88 -49.04 -27.20
C THR A 409 13.56 -49.52 -27.80
N ASN A 410 13.02 -48.69 -28.71
CA ASN A 410 12.33 -48.96 -29.99
C ASN A 410 11.54 -50.27 -30.24
N LEU A 411 10.31 -50.12 -30.79
CA LEU A 411 9.83 -50.89 -31.95
C LEU A 411 8.62 -50.22 -32.66
N ALA A 412 8.96 -49.53 -33.75
CA ALA A 412 8.40 -49.48 -35.12
C ALA A 412 6.90 -49.75 -35.48
N GLU A 413 6.52 -49.02 -36.55
CA GLU A 413 5.58 -49.31 -37.66
C GLU A 413 4.08 -49.00 -37.46
N GLN A 414 3.59 -47.86 -37.98
CA GLN A 414 3.16 -47.57 -39.37
C GLN A 414 1.69 -47.93 -39.64
N LEU A 415 0.87 -46.92 -39.97
CA LEU A 415 0.21 -46.80 -41.28
C LEU A 415 -0.53 -45.44 -41.40
N GLU A 416 -0.10 -44.69 -42.41
CA GLU A 416 -0.66 -43.42 -42.89
C GLU A 416 -1.96 -43.61 -43.71
N GLN A 417 -2.83 -42.60 -43.59
CA GLN A 417 -3.56 -41.86 -44.64
C GLN A 417 -4.03 -42.55 -45.94
N ALA A 418 -5.30 -42.31 -46.30
CA ALA A 418 -5.69 -41.34 -47.36
C ALA A 418 -7.13 -41.58 -47.86
N ALA A 419 -7.93 -40.52 -48.01
CA ALA A 419 -8.44 -40.03 -49.31
C ALA A 419 -9.64 -39.07 -49.16
N GLU A 420 -9.50 -37.93 -49.84
CA GLU A 420 -10.34 -36.73 -49.92
C GLU A 420 -11.67 -36.91 -50.71
N ALA A 421 -12.69 -36.07 -50.45
CA ALA A 421 -13.04 -34.92 -51.30
C ALA A 421 -14.46 -34.32 -51.05
N ARG A 422 -14.43 -33.00 -50.72
CA ARG A 422 -15.26 -31.86 -51.18
C ARG A 422 -16.69 -31.54 -50.64
N ASP A 423 -16.72 -30.30 -50.14
CA ASP A 423 -17.73 -29.22 -50.18
C ASP A 423 -18.96 -29.30 -49.25
N THR A 424 -19.02 -28.42 -48.23
CA THR A 424 -19.84 -27.19 -48.22
C THR A 424 -19.54 -26.37 -46.94
N GLU A 425 -19.32 -25.05 -47.08
CA GLU A 425 -19.13 -24.07 -46.00
C GLU A 425 -20.30 -24.01 -44.98
N ALA A 426 -19.98 -23.97 -43.68
CA ALA A 426 -20.73 -23.18 -42.69
C ALA A 426 -19.92 -22.98 -41.38
N ALA A 427 -19.64 -21.71 -41.07
CA ALA A 427 -19.31 -21.13 -39.76
C ALA A 427 -18.03 -21.61 -39.03
N ALA A 428 -16.99 -20.77 -39.13
CA ALA A 428 -15.85 -20.76 -38.22
C ALA A 428 -16.29 -20.43 -36.78
N ALA A 429 -15.89 -21.27 -35.82
CA ALA A 429 -15.80 -20.91 -34.40
C ALA A 429 -14.34 -20.49 -34.10
N PRO A 430 -14.10 -19.55 -33.17
CA PRO A 430 -12.77 -19.01 -32.94
C PRO A 430 -11.89 -20.08 -32.29
N ASN A 431 -10.62 -20.15 -32.68
CA ASN A 431 -9.61 -20.94 -31.99
C ASN A 431 -9.49 -20.45 -30.54
N SER A 432 -10.13 -21.14 -29.60
CA SER A 432 -9.79 -21.04 -28.17
C SER A 432 -8.48 -21.80 -27.97
N GLU A 433 -7.41 -21.12 -27.59
CA GLU A 433 -6.21 -21.81 -27.11
C GLU A 433 -6.61 -22.60 -25.84
N VAL A 434 -6.22 -23.86 -25.74
CA VAL A 434 -6.56 -24.72 -24.60
C VAL A 434 -5.26 -25.08 -23.91
N SER A 435 -5.11 -24.73 -22.63
CA SER A 435 -3.95 -25.05 -21.80
C SER A 435 -4.25 -26.25 -20.89
N GLU A 436 -3.32 -27.21 -20.81
CA GLU A 436 -3.42 -28.34 -19.89
C GLU A 436 -2.90 -27.93 -18.50
N VAL A 437 -3.73 -28.11 -17.47
CA VAL A 437 -3.36 -27.86 -16.07
C VAL A 437 -3.51 -29.16 -15.28
N GLU A 438 -2.52 -29.49 -14.46
CA GLU A 438 -2.54 -30.68 -13.61
C GLU A 438 -3.09 -30.34 -12.23
N ILE A 439 -4.24 -30.94 -11.87
CA ILE A 439 -4.86 -30.74 -10.57
C ILE A 439 -4.60 -31.97 -9.68
N PRO A 440 -4.04 -31.79 -8.46
CA PRO A 440 -3.86 -32.88 -7.50
C PRO A 440 -5.15 -33.67 -7.28
N SER A 441 -5.06 -35.00 -7.20
CA SER A 441 -6.20 -35.94 -7.01
C SER A 441 -7.24 -36.02 -8.15
N VAL A 442 -7.20 -35.11 -9.13
CA VAL A 442 -8.13 -35.04 -10.27
C VAL A 442 -7.46 -35.46 -11.59
N GLY A 443 -6.19 -35.10 -11.79
CA GLY A 443 -5.42 -35.33 -13.01
C GLY A 443 -5.38 -34.12 -13.94
N ARG A 444 -4.99 -34.33 -15.21
CA ARG A 444 -4.87 -33.26 -16.22
C ARG A 444 -6.26 -32.80 -16.69
N ILE A 445 -6.55 -31.52 -16.54
CA ILE A 445 -7.76 -30.86 -17.08
C ILE A 445 -7.39 -29.92 -18.22
N LEU A 446 -8.31 -29.78 -19.18
CA LEU A 446 -8.19 -28.83 -20.28
C LEU A 446 -8.89 -27.53 -19.88
N VAL A 447 -8.12 -26.44 -19.79
CA VAL A 447 -8.61 -25.11 -19.44
C VAL A 447 -8.66 -24.25 -20.71
N ARG A 448 -9.78 -23.56 -20.92
CA ARG A 448 -9.90 -22.60 -22.03
C ARG A 448 -9.18 -21.30 -21.70
N SER A 449 -8.44 -20.75 -22.67
CA SER A 449 -7.75 -19.45 -22.55
C SER A 449 -8.67 -18.24 -22.47
N ASP A 450 -9.96 -18.38 -22.83
CA ASP A 450 -10.99 -17.34 -22.72
C ASP A 450 -11.83 -17.44 -21.44
N ALA A 451 -11.44 -18.28 -20.49
CA ALA A 451 -12.17 -18.49 -19.24
C ALA A 451 -12.10 -17.24 -18.33
N ASP A 452 -13.09 -16.36 -18.45
CA ASP A 452 -13.33 -15.30 -17.47
C ASP A 452 -13.59 -15.91 -16.09
N GLY A 453 -12.71 -15.61 -15.14
CA GLY A 453 -12.86 -16.01 -13.73
C GLY A 453 -12.21 -17.33 -13.34
N TYR A 454 -11.20 -17.81 -14.05
CA TYR A 454 -10.33 -18.91 -13.62
C TYR A 454 -9.22 -18.40 -12.67
N ASP A 455 -9.21 -18.87 -11.42
CA ASP A 455 -8.16 -18.64 -10.44
C ASP A 455 -7.48 -19.97 -10.07
N GLU A 456 -6.18 -20.08 -10.37
CA GLU A 456 -5.40 -21.30 -10.15
C GLU A 456 -5.30 -21.68 -8.65
N GLU A 457 -5.23 -20.71 -7.74
CA GLU A 457 -5.14 -20.95 -6.30
C GLU A 457 -6.46 -21.53 -5.77
N VAL A 458 -7.61 -21.00 -6.22
CA VAL A 458 -8.93 -21.50 -5.85
C VAL A 458 -9.16 -22.92 -6.37
N MET A 459 -8.71 -23.19 -7.60
CA MET A 459 -8.80 -24.51 -8.24
C MET A 459 -7.97 -25.58 -7.52
N LEU A 460 -6.90 -25.19 -6.82
CA LEU A 460 -6.06 -26.07 -6.01
C LEU A 460 -6.59 -26.31 -4.59
N SER A 461 -7.69 -25.65 -4.18
CA SER A 461 -8.28 -25.87 -2.86
C SER A 461 -8.91 -27.27 -2.74
N PRO A 462 -8.81 -27.96 -1.57
CA PRO A 462 -9.44 -29.26 -1.37
C PRO A 462 -10.95 -29.29 -1.62
N ALA A 463 -11.63 -28.16 -1.35
CA ALA A 463 -13.05 -27.99 -1.63
C ALA A 463 -13.34 -28.00 -3.13
N MET A 464 -12.63 -27.17 -3.91
CA MET A 464 -12.83 -27.08 -5.36
C MET A 464 -12.41 -28.37 -6.07
N GLN A 465 -11.32 -29.02 -5.63
CA GLN A 465 -10.90 -30.32 -6.15
C GLN A 465 -11.98 -31.39 -5.96
N GLY A 466 -12.70 -31.37 -4.82
CA GLY A 466 -13.85 -32.24 -4.58
C GLY A 466 -14.96 -32.05 -5.60
N VAL A 467 -15.34 -30.79 -5.84
CA VAL A 467 -16.35 -30.41 -6.84
C VAL A 467 -15.95 -30.85 -8.25
N ILE A 468 -14.71 -30.57 -8.66
CA ILE A 468 -14.19 -30.95 -9.99
C ILE A 468 -14.21 -32.48 -10.15
N LEU A 469 -13.77 -33.22 -9.12
CA LEU A 469 -13.79 -34.68 -9.14
C LEU A 469 -15.22 -35.22 -9.24
N ALA A 470 -16.17 -34.61 -8.53
CA ALA A 470 -17.57 -34.97 -8.58
C ALA A 470 -18.19 -34.73 -9.98
N ILE A 471 -17.85 -33.60 -10.62
CA ILE A 471 -18.23 -33.31 -12.01
C ILE A 471 -17.63 -34.35 -12.97
N ALA A 472 -16.35 -34.69 -12.78
CA ALA A 472 -15.68 -35.72 -13.58
C ALA A 472 -16.36 -37.08 -13.46
N LYS A 473 -16.76 -37.49 -12.24
CA LYS A 473 -17.54 -38.72 -11.99
C LYS A 473 -18.94 -38.67 -12.59
N ALA A 474 -19.54 -37.49 -12.72
CA ALA A 474 -20.87 -37.32 -13.32
C ALA A 474 -20.86 -37.32 -14.86
N ARG A 475 -19.68 -37.35 -15.50
CA ARG A 475 -19.51 -37.25 -16.97
C ARG A 475 -20.46 -38.14 -17.77
N GLN A 476 -20.54 -39.43 -17.46
CA GLN A 476 -21.40 -40.37 -18.21
C GLN A 476 -22.89 -40.02 -18.09
N THR A 477 -23.31 -39.50 -16.94
CA THR A 477 -24.71 -39.10 -16.71
C THR A 477 -25.01 -37.79 -17.42
N PHE A 478 -24.06 -36.84 -17.39
CA PHE A 478 -24.15 -35.60 -18.16
C PHE A 478 -24.25 -35.87 -19.67
N ASP A 479 -23.35 -36.70 -20.21
CA ASP A 479 -23.28 -36.98 -21.64
C ASP A 479 -24.55 -37.71 -22.16
N ARG A 480 -25.26 -38.44 -21.28
CA ARG A 480 -26.49 -39.18 -21.62
C ARG A 480 -27.77 -38.38 -21.40
N ASP A 481 -27.89 -37.71 -20.25
CA ASP A 481 -29.16 -37.18 -19.72
C ASP A 481 -29.14 -35.64 -19.58
N GLY A 482 -28.02 -34.98 -19.91
CA GLY A 482 -27.89 -33.51 -19.93
C GLY A 482 -27.38 -32.89 -18.62
N SER A 483 -27.30 -31.56 -18.60
CA SER A 483 -26.64 -30.79 -17.54
C SER A 483 -27.32 -30.88 -16.17
N GLU A 484 -28.64 -30.92 -16.12
CA GLU A 484 -29.37 -31.05 -14.84
C GLU A 484 -29.16 -32.43 -14.19
N ALA A 485 -29.23 -33.50 -14.99
CA ALA A 485 -28.91 -34.85 -14.50
C ALA A 485 -27.44 -34.99 -14.10
N GLY A 486 -26.54 -34.34 -14.85
CA GLY A 486 -25.12 -34.21 -14.50
C GLY A 486 -24.90 -33.52 -13.15
N LEU A 487 -25.57 -32.39 -12.91
CA LEU A 487 -25.52 -31.67 -11.64
C LEU A 487 -26.03 -32.55 -10.49
N ILE A 488 -27.19 -33.18 -10.61
CA ILE A 488 -27.76 -34.03 -9.55
C ILE A 488 -26.79 -35.16 -9.18
N LYS A 489 -26.15 -35.78 -10.18
CA LYS A 489 -25.17 -36.83 -9.93
C LYS A 489 -23.90 -36.29 -9.26
N ALA A 490 -23.33 -35.19 -9.75
CA ALA A 490 -22.14 -34.57 -9.16
C ALA A 490 -22.40 -34.10 -7.73
N PHE A 491 -23.55 -33.46 -7.50
CA PHE A 491 -24.01 -33.03 -6.19
C PHE A 491 -24.09 -34.19 -5.21
N HIS A 492 -24.66 -35.33 -5.63
CA HIS A 492 -24.74 -36.51 -4.78
C HIS A 492 -23.37 -37.13 -4.45
N GLU A 493 -22.45 -37.15 -5.42
CA GLU A 493 -21.08 -37.64 -5.20
C GLU A 493 -20.34 -36.78 -4.18
N GLU A 494 -20.41 -35.45 -4.32
CA GLU A 494 -19.71 -34.54 -3.41
C GLU A 494 -20.36 -34.50 -2.03
N TYR A 495 -21.69 -34.47 -1.96
CA TYR A 495 -22.42 -34.61 -0.70
C TYR A 495 -22.00 -35.89 0.04
N SER A 496 -21.95 -37.02 -0.67
CA SER A 496 -21.59 -38.31 -0.07
C SER A 496 -20.15 -38.32 0.43
N ARG A 497 -19.22 -37.73 -0.34
CA ARG A 497 -17.82 -37.59 0.07
C ARG A 497 -17.68 -36.78 1.36
N LEU A 498 -18.28 -35.59 1.39
CA LEU A 498 -18.22 -34.69 2.54
C LEU A 498 -18.95 -35.26 3.77
N TYR A 499 -20.05 -35.97 3.56
CA TYR A 499 -20.77 -36.63 4.64
C TYR A 499 -19.97 -37.79 5.26
N GLN A 500 -19.18 -38.52 4.48
CA GLN A 500 -18.26 -39.52 5.02
C GLN A 500 -17.08 -38.85 5.73
N LEU A 501 -16.51 -37.81 5.14
CA LEU A 501 -15.44 -37.03 5.75
C LEU A 501 -15.84 -36.45 7.12
N ALA A 502 -17.10 -36.04 7.28
CA ALA A 502 -17.61 -35.54 8.56
C ALA A 502 -17.70 -36.60 9.67
N LYS A 503 -17.69 -37.89 9.32
CA LYS A 503 -17.69 -39.01 10.27
C LYS A 503 -16.28 -39.42 10.70
N GLU A 504 -15.25 -38.89 10.04
CA GLU A 504 -13.87 -39.15 10.42
C GLU A 504 -13.53 -38.43 11.73
N THR A 505 -12.87 -39.15 12.64
CA THR A 505 -12.44 -38.57 13.92
C THR A 505 -11.21 -37.69 13.71
N PRO A 506 -11.20 -36.45 14.23
CA PRO A 506 -10.01 -35.60 14.17
C PRO A 506 -8.80 -36.31 14.78
N THR A 507 -7.67 -36.21 14.09
CA THR A 507 -6.38 -36.67 14.59
C THR A 507 -5.54 -35.47 15.00
N SER A 508 -4.44 -35.67 15.73
CA SER A 508 -3.48 -34.61 16.09
C SER A 508 -2.84 -33.90 14.87
N HIS A 509 -3.11 -34.39 13.67
CA HIS A 509 -2.35 -34.16 12.45
C HIS A 509 -3.27 -33.78 11.27
N SER A 510 -4.57 -34.05 11.39
CA SER A 510 -5.57 -33.73 10.38
C SER A 510 -6.92 -33.59 11.05
N ASP A 511 -7.53 -32.41 10.88
CA ASP A 511 -8.89 -32.13 11.32
C ASP A 511 -9.79 -31.98 10.08
N PRO A 512 -10.72 -32.93 9.85
CA PRO A 512 -11.65 -32.89 8.73
C PRO A 512 -12.46 -31.59 8.63
N ARG A 513 -12.69 -30.89 9.76
CA ARG A 513 -13.44 -29.62 9.79
C ARG A 513 -12.72 -28.49 9.07
N LEU A 514 -11.39 -28.55 8.98
CA LEU A 514 -10.57 -27.56 8.28
C LEU A 514 -10.54 -27.78 6.77
N GLN A 515 -10.98 -28.94 6.29
CA GLN A 515 -10.99 -29.26 4.86
C GLN A 515 -12.20 -28.65 4.15
N HIS A 516 -13.33 -28.48 4.86
CA HIS A 516 -14.57 -28.02 4.24
C HIS A 516 -15.62 -27.55 5.25
N VAL A 517 -16.28 -26.41 4.98
CA VAL A 517 -17.33 -25.85 5.87
C VAL A 517 -18.50 -26.81 6.10
N LEU A 518 -18.93 -27.56 5.07
CA LEU A 518 -19.99 -28.56 5.21
C LEU A 518 -19.67 -29.67 6.22
N VAL A 519 -18.40 -29.97 6.49
CA VAL A 519 -18.03 -30.95 7.52
C VAL A 519 -18.48 -30.45 8.89
N TYR A 520 -18.24 -29.17 9.20
CA TYR A 520 -18.74 -28.54 10.40
C TYR A 520 -20.28 -28.54 10.45
N PHE A 521 -20.95 -28.26 9.33
CA PHE A 521 -22.42 -28.29 9.26
C PHE A 521 -23.00 -29.69 9.52
N PHE A 522 -22.40 -30.74 8.96
CA PHE A 522 -22.85 -32.11 9.21
C PHE A 522 -22.68 -32.53 10.66
N GLN A 523 -21.58 -32.13 11.30
CA GLN A 523 -21.30 -32.46 12.70
C GLN A 523 -22.22 -31.72 13.68
N ASN A 524 -22.75 -30.55 13.28
CA ASN A 524 -23.67 -29.75 14.09
C ASN A 524 -25.14 -29.91 13.64
N GLU A 525 -25.47 -30.96 12.89
CA GLU A 525 -26.84 -31.28 12.45
C GLU A 525 -27.55 -30.11 11.73
N ALA A 526 -26.80 -29.35 10.92
CA ALA A 526 -27.35 -28.20 10.21
C ALA A 526 -28.56 -28.58 9.33
N PRO A 527 -29.54 -27.68 9.17
CA PRO A 527 -30.72 -27.95 8.34
C PRO A 527 -30.34 -28.36 6.91
N LYS A 528 -31.04 -29.35 6.36
CA LYS A 528 -30.76 -29.88 5.02
C LYS A 528 -30.73 -28.79 3.94
N ARG A 529 -31.59 -27.79 4.04
CA ARG A 529 -31.63 -26.64 3.11
C ARG A 529 -30.35 -25.81 3.15
N VAL A 530 -29.77 -25.60 4.32
CA VAL A 530 -28.50 -24.86 4.49
C VAL A 530 -27.37 -25.66 3.84
N VAL A 531 -27.30 -26.96 4.11
CA VAL A 531 -26.33 -27.86 3.48
C VAL A 531 -26.50 -27.87 1.95
N GLU A 532 -27.73 -27.96 1.46
CA GLU A 532 -28.04 -27.96 0.04
C GLU A 532 -27.61 -26.67 -0.65
N ARG A 533 -27.94 -25.53 -0.04
CA ARG A 533 -27.58 -24.21 -0.53
C ARG A 533 -26.06 -24.04 -0.58
N THR A 534 -25.37 -24.33 0.51
CA THR A 534 -23.90 -24.17 0.58
C THR A 534 -23.19 -25.08 -0.43
N LEU A 535 -23.71 -26.30 -0.67
CA LEU A 535 -23.15 -27.16 -1.71
C LEU A 535 -23.45 -26.62 -3.12
N LEU A 536 -24.65 -26.10 -3.37
CA LEU A 536 -25.00 -25.45 -4.65
C LEU A 536 -24.15 -24.23 -4.94
N GLU A 537 -23.81 -23.42 -3.92
CA GLU A 537 -22.92 -22.26 -4.05
C GLU A 537 -21.55 -22.65 -4.63
N GLN A 538 -21.04 -23.83 -4.28
CA GLN A 538 -19.77 -24.34 -4.82
C GLN A 538 -19.88 -24.80 -6.26
N PHE A 539 -20.98 -25.45 -6.62
CA PHE A 539 -21.25 -25.78 -8.02
C PHE A 539 -21.59 -24.53 -8.86
N ALA A 540 -21.97 -23.42 -8.22
CA ALA A 540 -22.27 -22.15 -8.87
C ALA A 540 -21.05 -21.21 -9.01
N ASP A 541 -19.88 -21.63 -8.50
CA ASP A 541 -18.64 -20.86 -8.49
C ASP A 541 -18.15 -20.56 -9.92
N ARG A 542 -17.75 -19.31 -10.16
CA ARG A 542 -17.31 -18.84 -11.49
C ARG A 542 -16.03 -19.52 -11.95
N ASN A 543 -15.19 -20.00 -11.03
CA ASN A 543 -13.95 -20.73 -11.31
C ASN A 543 -14.19 -22.03 -12.06
N LEU A 544 -15.41 -22.58 -12.05
CA LEU A 544 -15.79 -23.75 -12.84
C LEU A 544 -15.93 -23.46 -14.35
N SER A 545 -15.68 -22.22 -14.79
CA SER A 545 -15.84 -21.81 -16.20
C SER A 545 -14.68 -22.25 -17.13
N TYR A 546 -13.97 -23.34 -16.80
CA TYR A 546 -12.81 -23.80 -17.56
C TYR A 546 -13.14 -24.78 -18.71
N ASP A 547 -14.27 -25.49 -18.65
CA ASP A 547 -14.74 -26.38 -19.73
C ASP A 547 -16.27 -26.31 -19.94
N GLU A 548 -16.75 -26.73 -21.13
CA GLU A 548 -18.18 -26.65 -21.51
C GLU A 548 -19.12 -27.43 -20.57
N ARG A 549 -18.65 -28.54 -20.00
CA ARG A 549 -19.46 -29.37 -19.08
C ARG A 549 -19.64 -28.66 -17.75
N SER A 550 -18.56 -28.15 -17.21
CA SER A 550 -18.47 -27.45 -15.93
C SER A 550 -19.24 -26.13 -16.00
N ILE A 551 -19.11 -25.39 -17.12
CA ILE A 551 -19.95 -24.20 -17.42
C ILE A 551 -21.44 -24.56 -17.42
N SER A 552 -21.82 -25.67 -18.08
CA SER A 552 -23.22 -26.09 -18.19
C SER A 552 -23.81 -26.50 -16.83
N ILE A 553 -23.05 -27.23 -16.01
CA ILE A 553 -23.44 -27.61 -14.64
C ILE A 553 -23.53 -26.37 -13.75
N MET A 554 -22.55 -25.46 -13.85
CA MET A 554 -22.50 -24.22 -13.08
C MET A 554 -23.72 -23.33 -13.35
N LYS A 555 -24.12 -23.17 -14.61
CA LYS A 555 -25.33 -22.40 -14.96
C LYS A 555 -26.61 -23.00 -14.37
N VAL A 556 -26.71 -24.34 -14.34
CA VAL A 556 -27.87 -25.01 -13.70
C VAL A 556 -27.83 -24.83 -12.18
N ALA A 557 -26.64 -24.91 -11.56
CA ALA A 557 -26.48 -24.66 -10.13
C ALA A 557 -26.85 -23.22 -9.75
N GLN A 558 -26.42 -22.22 -10.55
CA GLN A 558 -26.79 -20.81 -10.39
C GLN A 558 -28.31 -20.62 -10.50
N ALA A 559 -28.97 -21.28 -11.47
CA ALA A 559 -30.42 -21.22 -11.60
C ALA A 559 -31.13 -21.81 -10.38
N LYS A 560 -30.70 -22.98 -9.88
CA LYS A 560 -31.27 -23.59 -8.68
C LYS A 560 -30.99 -22.81 -7.40
N LEU A 561 -29.85 -22.13 -7.31
CA LEU A 561 -29.53 -21.27 -6.16
C LEU A 561 -30.48 -20.07 -6.08
N MET A 562 -30.92 -19.54 -7.22
CA MET A 562 -31.92 -18.47 -7.30
C MET A 562 -33.34 -18.92 -6.93
N GLU A 563 -33.60 -20.24 -6.93
CA GLU A 563 -34.88 -20.81 -6.47
C GLU A 563 -34.93 -20.96 -4.93
N ILE A 564 -33.77 -20.91 -4.24
CA ILE A 564 -33.71 -20.95 -2.76
C ILE A 564 -33.91 -19.53 -2.22
N GLY A 565 -35.15 -19.26 -1.78
CA GLY A 565 -35.58 -17.95 -1.30
C GLY A 565 -35.54 -17.80 0.23
N PRO A 566 -35.84 -16.60 0.76
CA PRO A 566 -35.93 -16.34 2.19
C PRO A 566 -36.97 -17.21 2.90
N ASP A 567 -38.02 -17.63 2.18
CA ASP A 567 -39.09 -18.51 2.70
C ASP A 567 -38.58 -19.92 3.10
N ASP A 568 -37.37 -20.31 2.70
CA ASP A 568 -36.72 -21.56 3.14
C ASP A 568 -36.02 -21.42 4.52
N MET A 569 -36.03 -20.23 5.14
CA MET A 569 -35.49 -19.99 6.49
C MET A 569 -36.46 -20.48 7.58
N ASN A 570 -35.98 -21.33 8.50
CA ASN A 570 -36.79 -21.80 9.62
C ASN A 570 -36.90 -20.74 10.72
N MET A 571 -37.96 -19.93 10.68
CA MET A 571 -38.21 -18.91 11.70
C MET A 571 -38.43 -19.47 13.12
N GLU A 572 -38.77 -20.74 13.28
CA GLU A 572 -38.93 -21.34 14.61
C GLU A 572 -37.58 -21.52 15.31
N GLU A 573 -36.54 -21.95 14.59
CA GLU A 573 -35.17 -22.05 15.12
C GLU A 573 -34.63 -20.67 15.50
N TYR A 574 -34.95 -19.66 14.71
CA TYR A 574 -34.54 -18.27 14.97
C TYR A 574 -35.20 -17.70 16.25
N LYS A 575 -36.49 -18.00 16.46
CA LYS A 575 -37.20 -17.66 17.71
C LYS A 575 -36.62 -18.41 18.91
N GLU A 576 -36.24 -19.68 18.74
CA GLU A 576 -35.63 -20.49 19.80
C GLU A 576 -34.27 -19.91 20.22
N LEU A 577 -33.44 -19.49 19.26
CA LEU A 577 -32.17 -18.82 19.54
C LEU A 577 -32.36 -17.53 20.33
N ASN A 578 -33.35 -16.72 19.95
CA ASN A 578 -33.73 -15.52 20.70
C ASN A 578 -34.21 -15.86 22.12
N ALA A 579 -35.01 -16.92 22.28
CA ALA A 579 -35.47 -17.38 23.59
C ALA A 579 -34.30 -17.87 24.47
N LYS A 580 -33.29 -18.52 23.87
CA LYS A 580 -32.05 -18.91 24.57
C LYS A 580 -31.23 -17.69 25.00
N ALA A 581 -31.11 -16.67 24.15
CA ALA A 581 -30.44 -15.43 24.53
C ALA A 581 -31.16 -14.73 25.70
N ALA A 582 -32.50 -14.71 25.68
CA ALA A 582 -33.30 -14.18 26.76
C ALA A 582 -33.14 -14.99 28.07
N SER A 583 -33.13 -16.33 28.00
CA SER A 583 -32.95 -17.16 29.19
C SER A 583 -31.56 -17.00 29.82
N LEU A 584 -30.52 -16.88 28.99
CA LEU A 584 -29.16 -16.56 29.43
C LEU A 584 -29.09 -15.20 30.12
N PHE A 585 -29.76 -14.19 29.56
CA PHE A 585 -29.85 -12.85 30.14
C PHE A 585 -30.57 -12.83 31.51
N GLU A 586 -31.61 -13.66 31.70
CA GLU A 586 -32.36 -13.76 32.95
C GLU A 586 -31.59 -14.47 34.09
N THR A 587 -30.51 -15.19 33.80
CA THR A 587 -29.73 -15.92 34.83
C THR A 587 -29.01 -14.99 35.83
N ASN A 588 -28.78 -13.73 35.45
CA ASN A 588 -28.01 -12.75 36.23
C ASN A 588 -26.59 -13.21 36.61
N ASP A 589 -26.04 -14.17 35.86
CA ASP A 589 -24.66 -14.61 35.92
C ASP A 589 -23.86 -13.89 34.82
N ASP A 590 -22.76 -13.24 35.18
CA ASP A 590 -22.02 -12.36 34.27
C ASP A 590 -21.57 -13.07 32.98
N HIS A 591 -21.13 -14.33 33.07
CA HIS A 591 -20.71 -15.12 31.90
C HIS A 591 -21.91 -15.44 30.99
N SER A 592 -22.99 -15.95 31.58
CA SER A 592 -24.21 -16.30 30.85
C SER A 592 -24.87 -15.08 30.21
N VAL A 593 -24.92 -13.95 30.93
CA VAL A 593 -25.45 -12.67 30.42
C VAL A 593 -24.60 -12.18 29.24
N THR A 594 -23.27 -12.26 29.35
CA THR A 594 -22.36 -11.90 28.25
C THR A 594 -22.59 -12.80 27.03
N GLU A 595 -22.75 -14.11 27.23
CA GLU A 595 -23.09 -15.04 26.14
C GLU A 595 -24.42 -14.68 25.47
N GLY A 596 -25.46 -14.38 26.24
CA GLY A 596 -26.76 -13.94 25.72
C GLY A 596 -26.68 -12.63 24.92
N ILE A 597 -25.91 -11.66 25.40
CA ILE A 597 -25.67 -10.38 24.70
C ILE A 597 -24.88 -10.62 23.40
N ASN A 598 -23.89 -11.50 23.40
CA ASN A 598 -23.15 -11.86 22.19
C ASN A 598 -24.06 -12.51 21.15
N VAL A 599 -24.95 -13.44 21.54
CA VAL A 599 -25.95 -14.01 20.64
C VAL A 599 -26.85 -12.92 20.04
N MET A 600 -27.27 -11.94 20.85
CA MET A 600 -28.08 -10.82 20.35
C MET A 600 -27.33 -9.95 19.34
N ASN A 601 -26.10 -9.57 19.65
CA ASN A 601 -25.30 -8.65 18.85
C ASN A 601 -24.73 -9.29 17.57
N GLU A 602 -24.31 -10.56 17.65
CA GLU A 602 -23.61 -11.22 16.56
C GLU A 602 -24.54 -12.02 15.64
N LEU A 603 -25.68 -12.50 16.15
CA LEU A 603 -26.57 -13.40 15.40
C LEU A 603 -27.96 -12.80 15.22
N ILE A 604 -28.63 -12.37 16.29
CA ILE A 604 -30.04 -11.95 16.20
C ILE A 604 -30.17 -10.60 15.47
N ILE A 605 -29.55 -9.53 15.97
CA ILE A 605 -29.72 -8.18 15.40
C ILE A 605 -29.31 -8.13 13.92
N PRO A 606 -28.13 -8.65 13.49
CA PRO A 606 -27.76 -8.65 12.08
C PRO A 606 -28.78 -9.38 11.19
N CYS A 607 -29.32 -10.51 11.64
CA CYS A 607 -30.35 -11.23 10.90
C CYS A 607 -31.66 -10.43 10.77
N ILE A 608 -32.14 -9.74 11.82
CA ILE A 608 -33.32 -8.87 11.74
C ILE A 608 -33.15 -7.79 10.66
N HIS A 609 -31.97 -7.17 10.61
CA HIS A 609 -31.66 -6.16 9.60
C HIS A 609 -31.71 -6.73 8.18
N LEU A 610 -31.15 -7.92 7.97
CA LEU A 610 -31.20 -8.61 6.68
C LEU A 610 -32.61 -9.03 6.31
N ILE A 611 -33.41 -9.52 7.27
CA ILE A 611 -34.77 -9.99 7.01
C ILE A 611 -35.67 -8.81 6.60
N ILE A 612 -35.56 -7.66 7.26
CA ILE A 612 -36.36 -6.47 6.94
C ILE A 612 -36.04 -5.90 5.54
N ASN A 613 -34.81 -6.05 5.06
CA ASN A 613 -34.34 -5.46 3.81
C ASN A 613 -34.61 -6.30 2.54
N ASN A 614 -35.12 -7.53 2.65
CA ASN A 614 -35.21 -8.49 1.53
C ASN A 614 -36.65 -8.84 1.08
N ASP A 615 -37.63 -7.94 1.22
CA ASP A 615 -39.03 -8.12 0.77
C ASP A 615 -39.66 -9.46 1.22
N ILE A 616 -39.62 -9.72 2.52
CA ILE A 616 -39.96 -11.01 3.14
C ILE A 616 -41.46 -11.14 3.50
N SER A 617 -41.91 -12.39 3.72
CA SER A 617 -43.27 -12.74 4.13
C SER A 617 -43.75 -11.97 5.38
N LYS A 618 -45.07 -11.75 5.47
CA LYS A 618 -45.70 -11.09 6.61
C LYS A 618 -45.49 -11.86 7.92
N ASP A 619 -45.46 -13.19 7.85
CA ASP A 619 -45.33 -14.05 9.03
C ASP A 619 -43.95 -13.89 9.70
N ASP A 620 -42.90 -13.61 8.91
CA ASP A 620 -41.54 -13.39 9.42
C ASP A 620 -41.40 -12.01 10.07
N LEU A 621 -42.07 -10.99 9.50
CA LEU A 621 -42.16 -9.67 10.12
C LEU A 621 -42.91 -9.72 11.45
N ASP A 622 -44.02 -10.47 11.51
CA ASP A 622 -44.77 -10.69 12.74
C ASP A 622 -43.91 -11.42 13.79
N ALA A 623 -43.08 -12.37 13.38
CA ALA A 623 -42.12 -13.05 14.26
C ALA A 623 -41.03 -12.10 14.83
N ILE A 624 -40.49 -11.20 14.00
CA ILE A 624 -39.54 -10.18 14.46
C ILE A 624 -40.19 -9.24 15.48
N GLU A 625 -41.42 -8.81 15.23
CA GLU A 625 -42.14 -7.95 16.17
C GLU A 625 -42.42 -8.66 17.50
N VAL A 626 -42.69 -9.97 17.50
CA VAL A 626 -42.78 -10.76 18.74
C VAL A 626 -41.45 -10.73 19.51
N MET A 627 -40.32 -10.87 18.82
CA MET A 627 -38.98 -10.80 19.44
C MET A 627 -38.69 -9.42 20.01
N ARG A 628 -38.96 -8.35 19.26
CA ARG A 628 -38.83 -6.95 19.73
C ARG A 628 -39.66 -6.69 20.96
N ASN A 629 -40.94 -7.08 20.93
CA ASN A 629 -41.85 -6.91 22.06
C ASN A 629 -41.38 -7.68 23.30
N HIS A 630 -40.80 -8.87 23.13
CA HIS A 630 -40.19 -9.61 24.23
C HIS A 630 -39.10 -8.78 24.91
N TRP A 631 -38.12 -8.27 24.16
CA TRP A 631 -37.01 -7.50 24.72
C TRP A 631 -37.45 -6.14 25.30
N CYS A 632 -38.41 -5.46 24.66
CA CYS A 632 -38.99 -4.24 25.20
C CYS A 632 -39.73 -4.46 26.52
N SER A 633 -40.25 -5.67 26.79
CA SER A 633 -40.94 -5.97 28.05
C SER A 633 -40.05 -5.82 29.29
N TYR A 634 -38.72 -5.86 29.13
CA TYR A 634 -37.77 -5.67 30.23
C TYR A 634 -37.62 -4.21 30.66
N LEU A 635 -37.95 -3.22 29.81
CA LEU A 635 -37.82 -1.79 30.13
C LEU A 635 -38.69 -1.33 31.30
N GLY A 636 -39.72 -2.11 31.67
CA GLY A 636 -40.63 -1.83 32.78
C GLY A 636 -40.55 -2.83 33.94
N LYS A 637 -39.60 -3.77 33.91
CA LYS A 637 -39.39 -4.76 34.97
C LYS A 637 -38.31 -4.28 35.95
N ASP A 638 -38.43 -4.72 37.20
CA ASP A 638 -37.39 -4.53 38.22
C ASP A 638 -36.27 -5.56 37.97
N ILE A 639 -35.25 -5.15 37.23
CA ILE A 639 -34.07 -5.95 36.86
C ILE A 639 -32.80 -5.30 37.43
N ALA A 640 -31.74 -6.09 37.61
CA ALA A 640 -30.49 -5.60 38.16
C ALA A 640 -29.87 -4.48 37.30
N GLU A 641 -29.20 -3.51 37.92
CA GLU A 641 -28.68 -2.31 37.24
C GLU A 641 -27.71 -2.65 36.10
N ASN A 642 -26.88 -3.69 36.25
CA ASN A 642 -25.98 -4.20 35.21
C ASN A 642 -26.76 -4.71 33.99
N LEU A 643 -27.85 -5.46 34.20
CA LEU A 643 -28.71 -5.94 33.12
C LEU A 643 -29.42 -4.78 32.41
N GLN A 644 -29.85 -3.77 33.16
CA GLN A 644 -30.48 -2.58 32.59
C GLN A 644 -29.53 -1.78 31.69
N LEU A 645 -28.25 -1.68 32.09
CA LEU A 645 -27.21 -1.08 31.26
C LEU A 645 -27.00 -1.88 29.98
N CYS A 646 -26.79 -3.19 30.07
CA CYS A 646 -26.61 -4.06 28.91
C CYS A 646 -27.81 -4.01 27.95
N LEU A 647 -29.04 -4.00 28.47
CA LEU A 647 -30.25 -3.83 27.66
C LEU A 647 -30.23 -2.48 26.92
N GLY A 648 -29.81 -1.41 27.58
CA GLY A 648 -29.67 -0.09 26.98
C GLY A 648 -28.68 -0.01 25.80
N GLU A 649 -27.68 -0.90 25.75
CA GLU A 649 -26.64 -0.90 24.73
C GLU A 649 -27.06 -1.56 23.41
N PHE A 650 -27.87 -2.63 23.44
CA PHE A 650 -28.28 -3.32 22.21
C PHE A 650 -29.73 -3.04 21.78
N LEU A 651 -30.61 -2.64 22.71
CA LEU A 651 -32.02 -2.44 22.39
C LEU A 651 -32.28 -1.37 21.31
N PRO A 652 -31.57 -0.22 21.25
CA PRO A 652 -31.72 0.72 20.14
C PRO A 652 -31.45 0.08 18.78
N ARG A 653 -30.44 -0.80 18.70
CA ARG A 653 -30.03 -1.49 17.47
C ARG A 653 -30.99 -2.59 17.03
N LEU A 654 -31.69 -3.20 17.99
CA LEU A 654 -32.77 -4.16 17.74
C LEU A 654 -34.03 -3.46 17.15
N LEU A 655 -34.30 -2.24 17.61
CA LEU A 655 -35.51 -1.47 17.25
C LEU A 655 -35.35 -0.64 15.99
N ASP A 656 -34.15 -0.11 15.72
CA ASP A 656 -33.87 0.72 14.54
C ASP A 656 -32.80 0.09 13.63
N PRO A 657 -33.21 -0.57 12.54
CA PRO A 657 -32.29 -1.16 11.58
C PRO A 657 -31.51 -0.14 10.73
N SER A 658 -31.91 1.13 10.73
CA SER A 658 -31.39 2.13 9.79
C SER A 658 -30.12 2.85 10.27
N ALA A 659 -29.71 2.61 11.52
CA ALA A 659 -28.69 3.40 12.21
C ALA A 659 -27.25 2.86 12.09
N GLU A 660 -27.03 1.62 11.62
CA GLU A 660 -25.70 0.97 11.62
C GLU A 660 -25.35 0.24 10.32
N ILE A 661 -24.05 0.15 10.03
CA ILE A 661 -23.49 -0.72 9.00
C ILE A 661 -23.62 -2.16 9.50
N ILE A 662 -24.35 -3.01 8.78
CA ILE A 662 -24.45 -4.43 9.06
C ILE A 662 -23.06 -5.06 8.86
N VAL A 663 -22.35 -5.34 9.95
CA VAL A 663 -21.12 -6.12 9.91
C VAL A 663 -21.46 -7.51 10.41
N LEU A 664 -21.74 -8.44 9.49
CA LEU A 664 -21.61 -9.85 9.82
C LEU A 664 -20.13 -10.08 10.11
N LYS A 665 -19.82 -10.59 11.31
CA LYS A 665 -18.45 -10.96 11.65
C LYS A 665 -17.99 -11.95 10.59
N GLU A 666 -16.99 -11.58 9.79
CA GLU A 666 -16.38 -12.53 8.88
C GLU A 666 -15.95 -13.75 9.72
N PRO A 667 -16.17 -14.98 9.25
CA PRO A 667 -15.58 -16.13 9.91
C PRO A 667 -14.08 -15.84 10.08
N PRO A 668 -13.45 -16.26 11.19
CA PRO A 668 -12.03 -15.99 11.39
C PRO A 668 -11.30 -16.42 10.11
N THR A 669 -10.68 -15.45 9.43
CA THR A 669 -9.88 -15.73 8.24
C THR A 669 -8.70 -16.57 8.71
N ILE A 670 -8.87 -17.89 8.64
CA ILE A 670 -7.76 -18.82 8.63
C ILE A 670 -7.07 -18.49 7.31
N ARG A 671 -5.95 -17.77 7.37
CA ARG A 671 -5.09 -17.55 6.20
C ARG A 671 -4.09 -18.70 6.13
N PRO A 672 -4.32 -19.75 5.34
CA PRO A 672 -3.20 -20.52 4.82
C PRO A 672 -2.68 -19.73 3.62
N ASN A 673 -1.55 -19.05 3.78
CA ASN A 673 -0.78 -18.60 2.63
C ASN A 673 -0.24 -19.88 1.96
N SER A 674 -0.91 -20.35 0.90
CA SER A 674 -0.62 -21.58 0.13
C SER A 674 -0.97 -22.94 0.78
N PRO A 675 -1.88 -23.74 0.18
CA PRO A 675 -2.11 -25.15 0.52
C PRO A 675 -0.89 -26.06 0.31
N TYR A 676 0.00 -25.66 -0.61
CA TYR A 676 1.24 -26.38 -0.91
C TYR A 676 2.21 -26.35 0.28
N ASP A 677 2.20 -25.26 1.06
CA ASP A 677 3.09 -25.10 2.21
C ASP A 677 2.66 -25.96 3.39
N LEU A 678 1.34 -26.10 3.64
CA LEU A 678 0.81 -26.97 4.70
C LEU A 678 1.04 -28.45 4.42
N CYS A 679 0.87 -28.91 3.18
CA CYS A 679 1.08 -30.31 2.82
C CYS A 679 2.57 -30.69 2.90
N ASN A 680 3.46 -29.79 2.46
CA ASN A 680 4.91 -29.97 2.55
C ASN A 680 5.41 -29.93 4.00
N ARG A 681 4.94 -28.98 4.81
CA ARG A 681 5.30 -28.90 6.24
C ARG A 681 4.73 -30.07 7.03
N PHE A 682 3.53 -30.51 6.70
CA PHE A 682 2.94 -31.70 7.31
C PHE A 682 3.70 -32.98 6.90
N ALA A 683 4.02 -33.16 5.63
CA ALA A 683 4.84 -34.28 5.17
C ALA A 683 6.24 -34.27 5.79
N ALA A 684 6.90 -33.12 5.87
CA ALA A 684 8.21 -32.95 6.49
C ALA A 684 8.19 -33.27 7.99
N VAL A 685 7.16 -32.86 8.71
CA VAL A 685 6.98 -33.19 10.13
C VAL A 685 6.68 -34.69 10.32
N MET A 686 5.88 -35.29 9.44
CA MET A 686 5.54 -36.71 9.53
C MET A 686 6.71 -37.64 9.17
N GLU A 687 7.57 -37.24 8.22
CA GLU A 687 8.81 -37.96 7.88
C GLU A 687 9.89 -37.80 8.97
N SER A 688 10.00 -36.61 9.56
CA SER A 688 10.86 -36.31 10.72
C SER A 688 10.56 -37.21 11.93
N ILE A 689 9.28 -37.57 12.12
CA ILE A 689 8.83 -38.41 13.23
C ILE A 689 9.13 -39.91 12.98
N GLN A 690 9.37 -40.35 11.74
CA GLN A 690 9.49 -41.78 11.40
C GLN A 690 10.88 -42.24 10.90
N GLY A 691 11.80 -41.35 10.50
CA GLY A 691 13.08 -41.78 9.93
C GLY A 691 14.27 -40.88 10.25
N VAL A 692 15.27 -41.45 10.93
CA VAL A 692 16.63 -40.89 10.98
C VAL A 692 17.25 -41.01 9.58
N SER A 693 17.04 -40.02 8.71
CA SER A 693 17.94 -39.73 7.58
C SER A 693 17.64 -38.37 6.97
N THR A 694 18.70 -37.59 6.82
CA THR A 694 18.77 -36.29 6.14
C THR A 694 18.34 -36.39 4.68
N VAL A 695 17.44 -35.51 4.23
CA VAL A 695 17.23 -35.22 2.80
C VAL A 695 17.23 -33.71 2.59
N THR A 696 18.06 -33.28 1.65
CA THR A 696 18.32 -31.90 1.22
C THR A 696 17.16 -31.37 0.37
N VAL A 697 16.67 -30.16 0.64
CA VAL A 697 15.65 -29.47 -0.15
C VAL A 697 16.33 -28.67 -1.28
N LYS A 698 15.78 -28.74 -2.50
CA LYS A 698 16.10 -27.85 -3.63
C LYS A 698 15.07 -26.74 -3.73
#